data_AF-A0A3A4VML1-F1
#
_entry.id   AF-A0A3A4VML1-F1
#
_cell.length_a   1.000
_cell.length_b   1.000
_cell.length_c   1.000
_cell.angle_alpha   90.00
_cell.angle_beta   90.00
_cell.angle_gamma   90.00
#
_symmetry.space_group_name_H-M   'P 1'
#
loop_
_entity.id
_entity.type
_entity.pdbx_description
1 polymer ?
#
loop_
_entity_poly.entity_id
_entity_poly.type
_entity_poly.pdbx_seq_one_letter_code
_entity_poly.pdbx_strand_id
1 'polypeptide(L)'
;MAGFSGKIKNLSFFRRYPKALNILTLLVVFSFLPLLVFALQQSQDTRQRAEGPSITPNPLAGSCNDLEHHIERSLLRNADFNNEYANGIPTEWKSFKEGDVDFSEETGNEKWGRAGLKITGKGAFKAGVYQTIESLTPGNWYHAFYATAQQMWGPNGKDDGLPTKREVGVDLLGGTNPNSANIIWGRSSGCENRNGCLYGTWHTLGLQNNPLVSFTANTNKVTVFLRVSGEPSVANSETWVDEIYLTPACQNDFVGGQATPPTPTTIQSVITPAPTSVIHIRNGDLNSYPKPKYDTGIGMHWAADGGNDTSNAKNSVCTLKDMGVSWIKLLAVGPSALDLAKIMKQNYIEPIIRLYRYQPLPSTMPQPDIDAVGEYVKNDIYYFESTNEPNIRTEWENEALPDCNSAVNQTMQTWTKDALHIQQKGGIPLFPALSPGGVCDDVNFLRDSFNWLKTNTCELANGSNGSCLELFNADKSNGKPAVMSIHNYNFNHDNGKNGDGSVSFYTEDSNAFLKFSTYNQIINENLGRNIPILATEGGMHVGDNPDPRFPTTDNSWHRDVSIAMSEYQMNNQAPYFFNTAFWLSMPNPDGNWSANAWFNRDLSPKISETVNALKNLNKKTRNGETYPSSCSFVTPSPTQKPNVSPSPTLNPRISPSPTSTTPAPRRPSPTPRPKKIIRNYVAFPCPTIPSLGLQLGCIIFATPTPR
;
A
#
# COMPACT_ATOMS: atom_id res chain seq x y z
N MET A 1 -16.05 -15.03 -54.20
CA MET A 1 -16.89 -14.02 -54.85
C MET A 1 -16.41 -12.65 -54.36
N ALA A 2 -15.59 -11.99 -55.19
CA ALA A 2 -15.79 -10.63 -55.71
C ALA A 2 -15.58 -9.51 -54.67
N GLY A 3 -14.62 -8.58 -54.79
CA GLY A 3 -13.59 -8.34 -55.79
C GLY A 3 -13.06 -6.91 -55.58
N PHE A 4 -11.75 -6.69 -55.71
CA PHE A 4 -11.20 -5.44 -56.23
C PHE A 4 -9.81 -5.74 -56.81
N SER A 5 -9.64 -5.41 -58.09
CA SER A 5 -8.49 -5.69 -58.93
C SER A 5 -8.12 -4.43 -59.69
N GLY A 6 -6.82 -4.17 -59.84
CA GLY A 6 -6.22 -3.27 -60.85
C GLY A 6 -4.76 -2.99 -60.48
N LYS A 7 -3.73 -3.73 -60.92
CA LYS A 7 -3.05 -3.85 -62.24
C LYS A 7 -2.46 -2.55 -62.80
N ILE A 8 -1.12 -2.46 -62.80
CA ILE A 8 -0.21 -2.09 -63.93
C ILE A 8 1.14 -2.79 -63.62
N LYS A 9 1.54 -3.91 -64.24
CA LYS A 9 2.14 -4.20 -65.57
C LYS A 9 3.65 -3.91 -65.72
N ASN A 10 4.38 -5.04 -65.81
CA ASN A 10 5.49 -5.39 -66.72
C ASN A 10 6.77 -4.54 -66.80
N LEU A 11 7.91 -5.21 -66.54
CA LEU A 11 8.93 -5.45 -67.58
C LEU A 11 9.81 -6.66 -67.22
N SER A 12 9.70 -7.69 -68.04
CA SER A 12 10.56 -8.87 -68.10
C SER A 12 11.74 -8.60 -69.01
N PHE A 13 12.99 -8.84 -68.58
CA PHE A 13 14.08 -9.11 -69.52
C PHE A 13 15.22 -9.92 -68.87
N PHE A 14 15.67 -10.94 -69.61
CA PHE A 14 16.78 -11.90 -69.38
C PHE A 14 16.60 -13.10 -68.43
N ARG A 15 16.06 -14.16 -69.02
CA ARG A 15 16.46 -15.57 -68.83
C ARG A 15 17.78 -15.82 -69.60
N ARG A 16 18.85 -16.29 -68.94
CA ARG A 16 19.76 -17.39 -69.36
C ARG A 16 21.04 -17.40 -68.51
N TYR A 17 21.18 -18.45 -67.69
CA TYR A 17 22.37 -19.26 -67.36
C TYR A 17 22.28 -19.76 -65.89
N PRO A 18 21.98 -21.05 -65.66
CA PRO A 18 22.17 -21.68 -64.36
C PRO A 18 23.63 -22.17 -64.26
N LYS A 19 24.18 -22.23 -63.04
CA LYS A 19 25.50 -22.79 -62.63
C LYS A 19 26.62 -21.79 -62.27
N ALA A 20 26.33 -20.71 -61.54
CA ALA A 20 27.40 -19.92 -60.89
C ALA A 20 27.08 -19.41 -59.46
N LEU A 21 25.97 -19.81 -58.83
CA LEU A 21 25.54 -19.27 -57.54
C LEU A 21 25.63 -20.27 -56.36
N ASN A 22 26.52 -21.27 -56.44
CA ASN A 22 26.77 -22.22 -55.34
C ASN A 22 28.21 -22.20 -54.81
N ILE A 23 29.08 -21.32 -55.32
CA ILE A 23 30.49 -21.24 -54.87
C ILE A 23 30.73 -20.02 -53.96
N LEU A 24 29.96 -18.94 -54.09
CA LEU A 24 30.18 -17.72 -53.28
C LEU A 24 29.60 -17.83 -51.86
N THR A 25 28.54 -18.62 -51.65
CA THR A 25 27.95 -18.85 -50.31
C THR A 25 28.79 -19.81 -49.46
N LEU A 26 29.58 -20.69 -50.07
CA LEU A 26 30.46 -21.61 -49.34
C LEU A 26 31.76 -20.95 -48.85
N LEU A 27 32.27 -19.92 -49.54
CA LEU A 27 33.52 -19.25 -49.17
C LEU A 27 33.40 -18.26 -48.00
N VAL A 28 32.20 -17.71 -47.76
CA VAL A 28 31.95 -16.81 -46.62
C VAL A 28 31.79 -17.58 -45.31
N VAL A 29 31.30 -18.83 -45.35
CA VAL A 29 31.10 -19.67 -44.16
C VAL A 29 32.40 -20.32 -43.67
N PHE A 30 33.35 -20.60 -44.55
CA PHE A 30 34.62 -21.25 -44.15
C PHE A 30 35.71 -20.30 -43.61
N SER A 31 35.53 -18.97 -43.75
CA SER A 31 36.54 -18.00 -43.33
C SER A 31 36.40 -17.54 -41.86
N PHE A 32 35.28 -17.85 -41.20
CA PHE A 32 34.99 -17.43 -39.81
C PHE A 32 35.06 -18.55 -38.76
N LEU A 33 35.22 -19.82 -39.18
CA LEU A 33 35.35 -20.95 -38.26
C LEU A 33 36.65 -20.96 -37.43
N PRO A 34 37.82 -20.51 -37.92
CA PRO A 34 39.07 -20.53 -37.14
C PRO A 34 39.10 -19.51 -35.99
N LEU A 35 38.39 -18.38 -36.12
CA LEU A 35 38.32 -17.33 -35.10
C LEU A 35 37.38 -17.69 -33.93
N LEU A 36 36.35 -18.48 -34.19
CA LEU A 36 35.42 -18.95 -33.16
C LEU A 36 36.04 -20.05 -32.28
N VAL A 37 36.89 -20.91 -32.86
CA VAL A 37 37.60 -21.98 -32.13
C VAL A 37 38.74 -21.42 -31.27
N PHE A 38 39.44 -20.37 -31.71
CA PHE A 38 40.47 -19.70 -30.89
C PHE A 38 39.90 -18.94 -29.69
N ALA A 39 38.71 -18.33 -29.84
CA ALA A 39 38.03 -17.63 -28.74
C ALA A 39 37.44 -18.59 -27.70
N LEU A 40 37.02 -19.80 -28.10
CA LEU A 40 36.54 -20.85 -27.20
C LEU A 40 37.69 -21.58 -26.47
N GLN A 41 38.87 -21.71 -27.10
CA GLN A 41 40.03 -22.33 -26.46
C GLN A 41 40.67 -21.40 -25.39
N GLN A 42 40.71 -20.07 -25.62
CA GLN A 42 41.25 -19.11 -24.65
C GLN A 42 40.38 -18.94 -23.38
N SER A 43 39.07 -19.18 -23.47
CA SER A 43 38.17 -19.09 -22.29
C SER A 43 38.21 -20.35 -21.40
N GLN A 44 38.64 -21.49 -21.95
CA GLN A 44 38.84 -22.72 -21.17
C GLN A 44 40.21 -22.78 -20.48
N ASP A 45 41.28 -22.28 -21.13
CA ASP A 45 42.63 -22.24 -20.52
C ASP A 45 42.77 -21.21 -19.38
N THR A 46 41.93 -20.17 -19.35
CA THR A 46 41.89 -19.22 -18.23
C THR A 46 41.16 -19.78 -16.99
N ARG A 47 40.38 -20.87 -17.13
CA ARG A 47 39.74 -21.55 -15.99
C ARG A 47 40.62 -22.61 -15.30
N GLN A 48 41.65 -23.15 -15.97
CA GLN A 48 42.49 -24.21 -15.40
C GLN A 48 43.84 -23.78 -14.79
N ARG A 49 44.18 -22.48 -14.77
CA ARG A 49 45.47 -21.98 -14.23
C ARG A 49 45.40 -21.17 -12.93
N ALA A 50 44.33 -21.32 -12.15
CA ALA A 50 44.20 -20.67 -10.84
C ALA A 50 44.29 -21.64 -9.64
N GLU A 51 44.78 -22.87 -9.82
CA GLU A 51 45.06 -23.79 -8.70
C GLU A 51 46.56 -23.74 -8.33
N GLY A 52 46.88 -22.78 -7.46
CA GLY A 52 48.09 -22.75 -6.63
C GLY A 52 47.73 -22.95 -5.15
N PRO A 53 48.69 -23.30 -4.26
CA PRO A 53 48.41 -24.04 -3.04
C PRO A 53 47.66 -23.23 -1.97
N SER A 54 46.62 -23.86 -1.44
CA SER A 54 45.97 -23.68 -0.13
C SER A 54 46.34 -22.41 0.64
N ILE A 55 45.52 -21.38 0.46
CA ILE A 55 45.23 -20.40 1.50
C ILE A 55 43.71 -20.46 1.67
N THR A 56 43.25 -20.93 2.82
CA THR A 56 41.82 -21.03 3.19
C THR A 56 41.10 -19.69 2.95
N PRO A 57 40.15 -19.61 1.99
CA PRO A 57 39.33 -18.42 1.83
C PRO A 57 38.22 -18.42 2.88
N ASN A 58 37.99 -17.26 3.47
CA ASN A 58 36.90 -16.99 4.39
C ASN A 58 35.54 -17.21 3.68
N PRO A 59 34.62 -18.07 4.16
CA PRO A 59 33.41 -18.51 3.43
C PRO A 59 32.31 -17.44 3.28
N LEU A 60 32.59 -16.16 3.57
CA LEU A 60 31.61 -15.08 3.54
C LEU A 60 31.77 -14.07 2.38
N ALA A 61 32.61 -14.36 1.39
CA ALA A 61 32.99 -13.39 0.35
C ALA A 61 32.31 -13.56 -1.03
N GLY A 62 31.25 -14.37 -1.15
CA GLY A 62 30.45 -14.43 -2.39
C GLY A 62 29.43 -13.29 -2.49
N SER A 63 29.22 -12.70 -3.67
CA SER A 63 28.22 -11.64 -3.87
C SER A 63 26.80 -12.16 -3.57
N CYS A 64 25.93 -11.35 -2.95
CA CYS A 64 24.56 -11.71 -2.60
C CYS A 64 23.62 -11.98 -3.79
N ASN A 65 24.07 -11.81 -5.03
CA ASN A 65 23.24 -11.88 -6.22
C ASN A 65 23.33 -13.23 -6.96
N ASP A 66 24.08 -14.19 -6.41
CA ASP A 66 24.36 -15.45 -7.10
C ASP A 66 23.49 -16.59 -6.55
N LEU A 67 22.56 -17.05 -7.40
CA LEU A 67 21.57 -18.08 -7.07
C LEU A 67 22.24 -19.37 -6.56
N GLU A 68 23.44 -19.68 -7.07
CA GLU A 68 24.20 -20.88 -6.70
C GLU A 68 24.64 -20.90 -5.21
N HIS A 69 24.60 -19.78 -4.48
CA HIS A 69 25.12 -19.71 -3.10
C HIS A 69 24.04 -19.68 -2.01
N HIS A 70 22.73 -19.76 -2.33
CA HIS A 70 21.69 -19.70 -1.30
C HIS A 70 21.59 -20.99 -0.46
N ILE A 71 21.84 -22.17 -1.04
CA ILE A 71 21.91 -23.45 -0.31
C ILE A 71 22.97 -23.38 0.78
N GLU A 72 24.19 -22.96 0.40
CA GLU A 72 25.36 -22.93 1.30
C GLU A 72 25.19 -21.94 2.47
N ARG A 73 24.28 -20.97 2.33
CA ARG A 73 23.97 -19.94 3.33
C ARG A 73 22.69 -20.21 4.10
N SER A 74 21.93 -21.25 3.72
CA SER A 74 20.66 -21.55 4.36
C SER A 74 20.89 -22.00 5.80
N LEU A 75 20.09 -21.44 6.72
CA LEU A 75 20.01 -21.92 8.09
C LEU A 75 19.16 -23.19 8.22
N LEU A 76 18.42 -23.55 7.17
CA LEU A 76 17.69 -24.80 7.10
C LEU A 76 18.64 -25.94 6.76
N ARG A 77 18.51 -27.06 7.48
CA ARG A 77 19.24 -28.31 7.20
C ARG A 77 18.51 -29.12 6.14
N ASN A 78 19.26 -29.81 5.28
CA ASN A 78 18.72 -30.57 4.14
C ASN A 78 17.73 -29.69 3.35
N ALA A 79 18.16 -28.45 3.06
CA ALA A 79 17.36 -27.41 2.43
C ALA A 79 17.16 -27.63 0.93
N ASP A 80 18.06 -28.39 0.32
CA ASP A 80 18.08 -28.77 -1.08
C ASP A 80 17.47 -30.16 -1.33
N PHE A 81 16.87 -30.74 -0.28
CA PHE A 81 16.13 -32.00 -0.31
C PHE A 81 16.85 -33.17 -1.01
N ASN A 82 18.19 -33.19 -0.94
CA ASN A 82 19.04 -34.11 -1.68
C ASN A 82 19.37 -35.38 -0.87
N ASN A 83 18.83 -36.52 -1.32
CA ASN A 83 19.27 -37.90 -1.00
C ASN A 83 19.39 -38.30 0.48
N GLU A 84 18.57 -37.74 1.36
CA GLU A 84 18.40 -38.24 2.72
C GLU A 84 16.93 -38.20 3.14
N TYR A 85 16.25 -39.34 3.00
CA TYR A 85 14.83 -39.47 3.33
C TYR A 85 14.57 -40.59 4.33
N ALA A 86 13.66 -40.34 5.26
CA ALA A 86 13.08 -41.34 6.14
C ALA A 86 11.56 -41.37 5.93
N ASN A 87 11.04 -42.49 5.44
CA ASN A 87 9.61 -42.66 5.12
C ASN A 87 9.05 -41.57 4.17
N GLY A 88 9.84 -41.19 3.16
CA GLY A 88 9.43 -40.18 2.17
C GLY A 88 9.51 -38.74 2.65
N ILE A 89 10.02 -38.47 3.87
CA ILE A 89 10.28 -37.13 4.39
C ILE A 89 11.80 -36.87 4.43
N PRO A 90 12.28 -35.69 3.99
CA PRO A 90 13.68 -35.31 4.14
C PRO A 90 14.13 -35.42 5.60
N THR A 91 15.30 -35.97 5.84
CA THR A 91 15.92 -35.99 7.19
C THR A 91 16.02 -34.57 7.73
N GLU A 92 15.93 -34.40 9.06
CA GLU A 92 15.86 -33.10 9.75
C GLU A 92 14.55 -32.31 9.55
N TRP A 93 13.61 -32.80 8.73
CA TRP A 93 12.28 -32.20 8.56
C TRP A 93 11.20 -33.02 9.25
N LYS A 94 10.15 -32.31 9.71
CA LYS A 94 8.91 -32.93 10.20
C LYS A 94 7.80 -32.65 9.22
N SER A 95 6.90 -33.60 9.02
CA SER A 95 5.76 -33.42 8.12
C SER A 95 4.46 -33.10 8.86
N PHE A 96 3.52 -32.53 8.12
CA PHE A 96 2.12 -32.42 8.50
C PHE A 96 1.25 -32.77 7.30
N LYS A 97 0.10 -33.39 7.52
CA LYS A 97 -0.86 -33.69 6.45
C LYS A 97 -2.30 -33.73 6.91
N GLU A 98 -3.17 -33.23 6.04
CA GLU A 98 -4.63 -33.27 6.11
C GLU A 98 -5.14 -33.69 4.72
N GLY A 99 -6.01 -34.70 4.66
CA GLY A 99 -6.52 -35.23 3.38
C GLY A 99 -5.77 -36.45 2.86
N ASP A 100 -6.10 -36.86 1.63
CA ASP A 100 -5.50 -38.00 0.93
C ASP A 100 -4.21 -37.54 0.24
N VAL A 101 -3.09 -37.69 0.94
CA VAL A 101 -1.79 -37.16 0.53
C VAL A 101 -0.64 -37.97 1.12
N ASP A 102 0.36 -38.19 0.27
CA ASP A 102 1.57 -38.94 0.57
C ASP A 102 2.82 -38.16 0.17
N PHE A 103 3.92 -38.50 0.85
CA PHE A 103 5.23 -37.94 0.62
C PHE A 103 6.15 -39.03 0.10
N SER A 104 6.97 -38.71 -0.88
CA SER A 104 8.05 -39.56 -1.31
C SER A 104 9.23 -38.73 -1.79
N GLU A 105 10.37 -39.39 -1.94
CA GLU A 105 11.50 -38.82 -2.67
C GLU A 105 11.24 -38.96 -4.18
N GLU A 106 11.53 -37.92 -4.96
CA GLU A 106 11.65 -38.04 -6.41
C GLU A 106 13.10 -38.35 -6.76
N THR A 107 13.36 -39.60 -7.16
CA THR A 107 14.69 -40.07 -7.57
C THR A 107 14.81 -40.25 -9.09
N GLY A 108 13.75 -39.97 -9.86
CA GLY A 108 13.61 -40.41 -11.24
C GLY A 108 13.37 -39.30 -12.27
N ASN A 109 14.30 -39.21 -13.24
CA ASN A 109 14.02 -38.81 -14.62
C ASN A 109 13.80 -37.33 -14.96
N GLU A 110 14.32 -36.38 -14.18
CA GLU A 110 14.60 -35.07 -14.78
C GLU A 110 15.87 -35.14 -15.63
N LYS A 111 15.75 -34.79 -16.91
CA LYS A 111 16.89 -34.54 -17.82
C LYS A 111 17.80 -33.39 -17.33
N TRP A 112 17.49 -32.77 -16.18
CA TRP A 112 17.98 -31.47 -15.73
C TRP A 112 18.16 -31.26 -14.21
N GLY A 113 17.88 -32.21 -13.29
CA GLY A 113 17.79 -31.89 -11.85
C GLY A 113 18.01 -33.05 -10.85
N ARG A 114 18.30 -32.67 -9.58
CA ARG A 114 18.68 -33.54 -8.44
C ARG A 114 17.44 -34.18 -7.77
N ALA A 115 17.60 -34.90 -6.64
CA ALA A 115 16.47 -35.47 -5.90
C ALA A 115 15.66 -34.37 -5.17
N GLY A 116 14.34 -34.54 -5.05
CA GLY A 116 13.45 -33.52 -4.46
C GLY A 116 12.27 -34.10 -3.69
N LEU A 117 11.64 -33.26 -2.85
CA LEU A 117 10.46 -33.64 -2.07
C LEU A 117 9.25 -33.74 -3.00
N LYS A 118 8.71 -34.94 -3.19
CA LYS A 118 7.44 -35.15 -3.89
C LYS A 118 6.28 -35.23 -2.90
N ILE A 119 5.25 -34.43 -3.16
CA ILE A 119 3.96 -34.47 -2.46
C ILE A 119 2.90 -34.89 -3.47
N THR A 120 2.32 -36.08 -3.27
CA THR A 120 1.28 -36.63 -4.13
C THR A 120 -0.04 -36.59 -3.39
N GLY A 121 -1.03 -35.90 -3.94
CA GLY A 121 -2.33 -35.70 -3.28
C GLY A 121 -3.52 -35.88 -4.20
N LYS A 122 -4.67 -36.18 -3.60
CA LYS A 122 -5.96 -36.39 -4.26
C LYS A 122 -7.07 -35.61 -3.56
N GLY A 123 -7.86 -34.88 -4.36
CA GLY A 123 -8.93 -34.02 -3.87
C GLY A 123 -8.42 -32.88 -2.98
N ALA A 124 -9.21 -32.53 -1.98
CA ALA A 124 -8.85 -31.50 -1.02
C ALA A 124 -7.80 -32.02 -0.03
N PHE A 125 -6.63 -31.38 0.00
CA PHE A 125 -5.59 -31.71 0.97
C PHE A 125 -4.79 -30.46 1.37
N LYS A 126 -4.14 -30.53 2.53
CA LYS A 126 -3.12 -29.59 2.99
C LYS A 126 -1.99 -30.38 3.61
N ALA A 127 -0.81 -30.31 3.04
CA ALA A 127 0.33 -31.07 3.51
C ALA A 127 1.63 -30.31 3.32
N GLY A 128 2.67 -30.73 4.03
CA GLY A 128 3.98 -30.16 3.83
C GLY A 128 4.96 -30.56 4.93
N VAL A 129 6.05 -29.80 5.01
CA VAL A 129 7.13 -30.05 5.97
C VAL A 129 7.50 -28.78 6.71
N TYR A 130 8.10 -28.92 7.89
CA TYR A 130 8.61 -27.80 8.67
C TYR A 130 9.90 -28.15 9.41
N GLN A 131 10.67 -27.12 9.71
CA GLN A 131 11.88 -27.19 10.53
C GLN A 131 11.92 -26.00 11.49
N THR A 132 12.30 -26.27 12.74
CA THR A 132 12.49 -25.25 13.78
C THR A 132 13.98 -24.92 13.88
N ILE A 133 14.32 -23.64 13.77
CA ILE A 133 15.68 -23.12 13.87
C ILE A 133 15.80 -22.35 15.18
N GLU A 134 16.85 -22.61 15.96
CA GLU A 134 17.10 -21.99 17.28
C GLU A 134 18.40 -21.17 17.32
N SER A 135 18.96 -20.87 16.15
CA SER A 135 20.22 -20.14 15.95
C SER A 135 20.04 -18.76 15.33
N LEU A 136 18.82 -18.20 15.33
CA LEU A 136 18.61 -16.85 14.84
C LEU A 136 19.23 -15.84 15.81
N THR A 137 19.62 -14.69 15.27
CA THR A 137 20.08 -13.55 16.05
C THR A 137 18.90 -12.58 16.19
N PRO A 138 18.38 -12.35 17.41
CA PRO A 138 17.33 -11.37 17.62
C PRO A 138 17.71 -10.00 17.06
N GLY A 139 16.78 -9.34 16.37
CA GLY A 139 16.99 -8.06 15.70
C GLY A 139 17.54 -8.16 14.28
N ASN A 140 18.09 -9.32 13.86
CA ASN A 140 18.48 -9.53 12.47
C ASN A 140 17.28 -9.86 11.60
N TRP A 141 17.36 -9.47 10.33
CA TRP A 141 16.38 -9.81 9.30
C TRP A 141 16.73 -11.11 8.60
N TYR A 142 15.70 -11.82 8.19
CA TYR A 142 15.77 -13.11 7.52
C TYR A 142 14.77 -13.18 6.36
N HIS A 143 15.11 -13.98 5.37
CA HIS A 143 14.33 -14.19 4.15
C HIS A 143 14.10 -15.68 3.91
N ALA A 144 12.88 -16.05 3.53
CA ALA A 144 12.51 -17.42 3.19
C ALA A 144 12.01 -17.55 1.73
N PHE A 145 12.43 -18.64 1.07
CA PHE A 145 12.22 -18.91 -0.37
C PHE A 145 11.98 -20.40 -0.62
N TYR A 146 11.47 -20.76 -1.82
CA TYR A 146 11.48 -22.14 -2.33
C TYR A 146 11.54 -22.21 -3.86
N ALA A 147 11.95 -23.36 -4.40
CA ALA A 147 11.79 -23.69 -5.83
C ALA A 147 11.03 -25.00 -6.01
N THR A 148 10.23 -25.06 -7.07
CA THR A 148 9.24 -26.14 -7.25
C THR A 148 8.90 -26.37 -8.72
N ALA A 149 8.45 -27.58 -9.01
CA ALA A 149 7.72 -27.97 -10.20
C ALA A 149 6.43 -28.71 -9.83
N GLN A 150 5.50 -28.89 -10.77
CA GLN A 150 4.29 -29.67 -10.56
C GLN A 150 3.85 -30.42 -11.81
N GLN A 151 3.15 -31.55 -11.62
CA GLN A 151 2.45 -32.30 -12.66
C GLN A 151 1.02 -32.60 -12.19
N MET A 152 0.08 -32.52 -13.12
CA MET A 152 -1.34 -32.74 -12.88
C MET A 152 -1.82 -33.94 -13.69
N TRP A 153 -2.73 -34.73 -13.11
CA TRP A 153 -3.35 -35.85 -13.80
C TRP A 153 -4.87 -35.73 -13.66
N GLY A 154 -5.58 -35.45 -14.76
CA GLY A 154 -7.05 -35.55 -14.75
C GLY A 154 -7.53 -37.01 -14.76
N PRO A 155 -8.86 -37.24 -14.62
CA PRO A 155 -9.48 -38.56 -14.51
C PRO A 155 -9.12 -39.56 -15.62
N ASN A 156 -8.70 -39.06 -16.78
CA ASN A 156 -8.33 -39.83 -17.97
C ASN A 156 -6.83 -39.75 -18.33
N GLY A 157 -5.98 -39.28 -17.41
CA GLY A 157 -4.56 -39.05 -17.67
C GLY A 157 -4.27 -37.82 -18.57
N LYS A 158 -5.17 -36.83 -18.57
CA LYS A 158 -5.03 -35.55 -19.29
C LYS A 158 -5.39 -34.37 -18.37
N ASP A 159 -4.71 -33.24 -18.54
CA ASP A 159 -4.85 -32.03 -17.72
C ASP A 159 -6.29 -31.49 -17.65
N ASP A 160 -6.85 -31.36 -16.44
CA ASP A 160 -8.21 -30.86 -16.18
C ASP A 160 -8.30 -29.62 -15.25
N GLY A 161 -7.16 -29.04 -14.89
CA GLY A 161 -7.06 -27.58 -14.82
C GLY A 161 -7.38 -26.87 -13.51
N LEU A 162 -7.00 -27.41 -12.35
CA LEU A 162 -6.82 -26.61 -11.13
C LEU A 162 -5.50 -26.99 -10.41
N PRO A 163 -4.54 -26.05 -10.28
CA PRO A 163 -3.21 -26.36 -9.78
C PRO A 163 -3.16 -26.45 -8.24
N THR A 164 -2.17 -27.17 -7.73
CA THR A 164 -1.82 -27.12 -6.30
C THR A 164 -1.29 -25.74 -5.92
N LYS A 165 -1.64 -25.26 -4.73
CA LYS A 165 -1.11 -24.02 -4.14
C LYS A 165 0.11 -24.33 -3.29
N ARG A 166 1.17 -23.53 -3.40
CA ARG A 166 2.41 -23.68 -2.62
C ARG A 166 2.76 -22.41 -1.88
N GLU A 167 3.11 -22.53 -0.61
CA GLU A 167 3.39 -21.40 0.28
C GLU A 167 4.57 -21.74 1.20
N VAL A 168 5.37 -20.73 1.55
CA VAL A 168 6.28 -20.79 2.70
C VAL A 168 5.69 -19.97 3.83
N GLY A 169 5.74 -20.51 5.05
CA GLY A 169 5.21 -19.88 6.25
C GLY A 169 6.28 -19.77 7.33
N VAL A 170 6.19 -18.75 8.18
CA VAL A 170 7.12 -18.56 9.29
C VAL A 170 6.35 -18.28 10.58
N ASP A 171 6.54 -19.11 11.61
CA ASP A 171 6.08 -18.85 12.98
C ASP A 171 7.23 -18.23 13.79
N LEU A 172 7.10 -16.94 14.12
CA LEU A 172 8.13 -16.15 14.81
C LEU A 172 8.35 -16.55 16.28
N LEU A 173 7.48 -17.39 16.84
CA LEU A 173 7.58 -17.91 18.20
C LEU A 173 8.13 -19.34 18.22
N GLY A 174 8.38 -19.94 17.05
CA GLY A 174 8.80 -21.33 16.93
C GLY A 174 7.67 -22.32 17.19
N GLY A 175 6.41 -21.91 17.03
CA GLY A 175 5.27 -22.82 17.06
C GLY A 175 5.37 -23.86 15.93
N THR A 176 4.91 -25.09 16.18
CA THR A 176 4.98 -26.20 15.20
C THR A 176 3.60 -26.62 14.68
N ASN A 177 2.53 -25.93 15.07
CA ASN A 177 1.19 -26.20 14.58
C ASN A 177 1.00 -25.54 13.21
N PRO A 178 0.86 -26.28 12.09
CA PRO A 178 0.73 -25.71 10.75
C PRO A 178 -0.57 -24.91 10.54
N ASN A 179 -1.54 -25.02 11.45
CA ASN A 179 -2.78 -24.25 11.48
C ASN A 179 -2.74 -23.08 12.47
N SER A 180 -1.58 -22.80 13.07
CA SER A 180 -1.38 -21.67 13.96
C SER A 180 -1.67 -20.35 13.23
N ALA A 181 -2.48 -19.50 13.85
CA ALA A 181 -2.71 -18.14 13.38
C ALA A 181 -1.45 -17.25 13.49
N ASN A 182 -0.39 -17.72 14.17
CA ASN A 182 0.88 -17.00 14.31
C ASN A 182 1.82 -17.21 13.11
N ILE A 183 1.46 -18.08 12.16
CA ILE A 183 2.27 -18.31 10.96
C ILE A 183 2.03 -17.17 9.97
N ILE A 184 3.10 -16.47 9.60
CA ILE A 184 3.12 -15.52 8.50
C ILE A 184 3.32 -16.33 7.22
N TRP A 185 2.24 -16.53 6.45
CA TRP A 185 2.31 -17.17 5.14
C TRP A 185 2.73 -16.17 4.07
N GLY A 186 3.70 -16.56 3.25
CA GLY A 186 4.07 -15.84 2.04
C GLY A 186 3.02 -16.00 0.95
N ARG A 187 3.26 -15.35 -0.19
CA ARG A 187 2.36 -15.44 -1.34
C ARG A 187 2.19 -16.90 -1.78
N SER A 188 0.95 -17.33 -1.97
CA SER A 188 0.65 -18.64 -2.57
C SER A 188 0.97 -18.63 -4.05
N SER A 189 1.74 -19.61 -4.52
CA SER A 189 1.92 -19.84 -5.95
C SER A 189 1.05 -21.00 -6.43
N GLY A 190 0.27 -20.75 -7.47
CA GLY A 190 -0.63 -21.72 -8.08
C GLY A 190 -0.48 -21.83 -9.60
N CYS A 191 0.02 -20.82 -10.31
CA CYS A 191 -0.33 -20.45 -11.69
C CYS A 191 -1.64 -19.65 -11.73
N GLU A 192 -1.58 -18.36 -12.04
CA GLU A 192 -2.72 -17.43 -12.03
C GLU A 192 -3.50 -17.38 -13.37
N ASN A 193 -3.35 -18.38 -14.26
CA ASN A 193 -4.18 -18.51 -15.47
C ASN A 193 -4.05 -19.87 -16.19
N ARG A 194 -5.17 -20.39 -16.73
CA ARG A 194 -5.24 -21.62 -17.55
C ARG A 194 -4.33 -21.62 -18.79
N ASN A 195 -3.84 -20.46 -19.22
CA ASN A 195 -3.05 -20.30 -20.44
C ASN A 195 -1.54 -20.16 -20.18
N GLY A 196 -1.08 -20.19 -18.91
CA GLY A 196 0.29 -19.87 -18.54
C GLY A 196 1.12 -21.01 -17.91
N CYS A 197 0.51 -22.12 -17.47
CA CYS A 197 1.30 -23.25 -16.97
C CYS A 197 1.87 -24.02 -18.17
N LEU A 198 3.18 -23.89 -18.42
CA LEU A 198 3.87 -24.89 -19.19
C LEU A 198 4.05 -26.12 -18.29
N TYR A 199 3.56 -27.26 -18.76
CA TYR A 199 3.76 -28.56 -18.13
C TYR A 199 5.26 -28.81 -17.90
N GLY A 200 5.65 -29.15 -16.67
CA GLY A 200 7.03 -29.50 -16.33
C GLY A 200 8.05 -28.35 -16.43
N THR A 201 7.64 -27.08 -16.31
CA THR A 201 8.60 -25.98 -16.18
C THR A 201 8.97 -25.73 -14.73
N TRP A 202 10.27 -25.79 -14.48
CA TRP A 202 10.91 -25.41 -13.22
C TRP A 202 10.63 -23.93 -12.91
N HIS A 203 10.21 -23.64 -11.68
CA HIS A 203 10.02 -22.27 -11.20
C HIS A 203 10.64 -22.07 -9.83
N THR A 204 11.73 -21.30 -9.78
CA THR A 204 12.19 -20.68 -8.54
C THR A 204 11.31 -19.48 -8.25
N LEU A 205 10.61 -19.47 -7.11
CA LEU A 205 9.78 -18.36 -6.71
C LEU A 205 10.55 -17.50 -5.71
N GLY A 206 10.74 -16.23 -6.10
CA GLY A 206 11.55 -15.27 -5.38
C GLY A 206 12.90 -14.93 -6.02
N LEU A 207 13.04 -15.15 -7.33
CA LEU A 207 14.17 -14.65 -8.12
C LEU A 207 14.36 -13.13 -7.96
N GLN A 208 15.61 -12.66 -8.12
CA GLN A 208 16.00 -11.24 -8.06
C GLN A 208 15.76 -10.58 -6.68
N ASN A 209 16.06 -11.28 -5.58
CA ASN A 209 15.89 -10.76 -4.21
C ASN A 209 14.44 -10.42 -3.86
N ASN A 210 13.47 -11.21 -4.32
CA ASN A 210 12.05 -11.04 -3.98
C ASN A 210 11.57 -12.16 -3.02
N PRO A 211 11.94 -12.13 -1.74
CA PRO A 211 11.62 -13.17 -0.78
C PRO A 211 10.10 -13.36 -0.61
N LEU A 212 9.69 -14.61 -0.48
CA LEU A 212 8.28 -14.96 -0.28
C LEU A 212 7.80 -14.58 1.13
N VAL A 213 8.70 -14.67 2.12
CA VAL A 213 8.51 -14.14 3.47
C VAL A 213 9.79 -13.46 3.93
N SER A 214 9.66 -12.25 4.50
CA SER A 214 10.75 -11.54 5.17
C SER A 214 10.33 -11.16 6.59
N PHE A 215 11.23 -11.29 7.55
CA PHE A 215 10.92 -10.99 8.94
C PHE A 215 12.16 -10.59 9.74
N THR A 216 11.95 -9.81 10.80
CA THR A 216 12.94 -9.62 11.86
C THR A 216 12.77 -10.71 12.92
N ALA A 217 13.87 -11.34 13.32
CA ALA A 217 13.84 -12.31 14.40
C ALA A 217 13.58 -11.61 15.74
N ASN A 218 12.46 -11.89 16.40
CA ASN A 218 12.17 -11.37 17.75
C ASN A 218 12.87 -12.20 18.84
N THR A 219 13.14 -13.46 18.53
CA THR A 219 13.85 -14.40 19.39
C THR A 219 14.92 -15.11 18.57
N ASN A 220 15.72 -15.96 19.19
CA ASN A 220 16.64 -16.83 18.46
C ASN A 220 15.94 -18.01 17.78
N LYS A 221 14.62 -18.13 17.91
CA LYS A 221 13.84 -19.27 17.52
C LYS A 221 12.78 -18.92 16.47
N VAL A 222 12.65 -19.77 15.46
CA VAL A 222 11.61 -19.67 14.43
C VAL A 222 11.24 -21.07 13.93
N THR A 223 10.02 -21.25 13.43
CA THR A 223 9.67 -22.44 12.64
C THR A 223 9.32 -22.02 11.23
N VAL A 224 9.98 -22.62 10.25
CA VAL A 224 9.70 -22.42 8.82
C VAL A 224 8.87 -23.60 8.32
N PHE A 225 7.79 -23.30 7.62
CA PHE A 225 6.87 -24.26 7.02
C PHE A 225 6.91 -24.15 5.50
N LEU A 226 6.89 -25.28 4.82
CA LEU A 226 6.50 -25.42 3.43
C LEU A 226 5.12 -26.04 3.40
N ARG A 227 4.16 -25.46 2.66
CA ARG A 227 2.80 -25.98 2.53
C ARG A 227 2.43 -26.14 1.06
N VAL A 228 1.83 -27.27 0.74
CA VAL A 228 1.15 -27.58 -0.52
C VAL A 228 -0.32 -27.87 -0.21
N SER A 229 -1.22 -27.25 -0.97
CA SER A 229 -2.66 -27.45 -0.83
C SER A 229 -3.31 -27.81 -2.17
N GLY A 230 -4.19 -28.81 -2.15
CA GLY A 230 -5.07 -29.17 -3.26
C GLY A 230 -6.52 -28.75 -2.97
N GLU A 231 -7.23 -28.32 -4.01
CA GLU A 231 -8.67 -28.02 -3.96
C GLU A 231 -9.50 -29.31 -4.16
N PRO A 232 -10.76 -29.37 -3.72
CA PRO A 232 -11.62 -30.57 -3.84
C PRO A 232 -11.71 -31.18 -5.24
N SER A 233 -11.55 -30.36 -6.28
CA SER A 233 -11.62 -30.71 -7.69
C SER A 233 -10.32 -31.25 -8.29
N VAL A 234 -9.22 -31.30 -7.52
CA VAL A 234 -7.95 -31.87 -7.99
C VAL A 234 -8.07 -33.40 -8.01
N ALA A 235 -8.03 -34.02 -9.20
CA ALA A 235 -8.19 -35.46 -9.33
C ALA A 235 -6.98 -36.23 -8.75
N ASN A 236 -5.79 -36.04 -9.32
CA ASN A 236 -4.51 -36.40 -8.69
C ASN A 236 -3.46 -35.33 -9.04
N SER A 237 -2.62 -34.97 -8.08
CA SER A 237 -1.53 -34.00 -8.26
C SER A 237 -0.22 -34.51 -7.71
N GLU A 238 0.86 -34.17 -8.41
CA GLU A 238 2.23 -34.33 -7.94
C GLU A 238 2.89 -32.96 -7.89
N THR A 239 3.41 -32.58 -6.72
CA THR A 239 4.19 -31.36 -6.53
C THR A 239 5.59 -31.75 -6.12
N TRP A 240 6.59 -31.28 -6.86
CA TRP A 240 8.00 -31.43 -6.52
C TRP A 240 8.51 -30.13 -5.95
N VAL A 241 9.17 -30.20 -4.80
CA VAL A 241 9.89 -29.07 -4.23
C VAL A 241 11.33 -29.50 -4.12
N ASP A 242 12.18 -28.81 -4.85
CA ASP A 242 13.60 -29.15 -4.94
C ASP A 242 14.38 -28.48 -3.83
N GLU A 243 13.91 -27.33 -3.36
CA GLU A 243 14.65 -26.54 -2.40
C GLU A 243 13.78 -25.56 -1.60
N ILE A 244 14.20 -25.30 -0.37
CA ILE A 244 13.67 -24.28 0.53
C ILE A 244 14.83 -23.62 1.30
N TYR A 245 14.80 -22.30 1.40
CA TYR A 245 15.88 -21.53 2.00
C TYR A 245 15.41 -20.64 3.13
N LEU A 246 16.26 -20.48 4.15
CA LEU A 246 16.18 -19.41 5.13
C LEU A 246 17.56 -18.76 5.27
N THR A 247 17.72 -17.53 4.81
CA THR A 247 19.02 -16.84 4.90
C THR A 247 18.89 -15.55 5.70
N PRO A 248 19.94 -15.10 6.42
CA PRO A 248 20.02 -13.72 6.86
C PRO A 248 19.87 -12.77 5.66
N ALA A 249 19.22 -11.64 5.88
CA ALA A 249 19.18 -10.55 4.90
C ALA A 249 20.58 -9.93 4.73
N CYS A 250 20.95 -9.52 3.52
CA CYS A 250 22.30 -9.05 3.23
C CYS A 250 22.56 -7.68 3.88
N GLN A 251 23.80 -7.42 4.32
CA GLN A 251 24.17 -6.13 4.94
C GLN A 251 23.91 -4.91 4.03
N ASN A 252 23.92 -5.09 2.71
CA ASN A 252 23.62 -4.02 1.76
C ASN A 252 22.12 -3.71 1.65
N ASP A 253 21.25 -4.56 2.23
CA ASP A 253 19.82 -4.28 2.42
C ASP A 253 19.58 -3.41 3.68
N PHE A 254 20.64 -3.13 4.45
CA PHE A 254 20.63 -2.29 5.66
C PHE A 254 21.60 -1.12 5.57
N VAL A 255 21.09 0.05 5.20
CA VAL A 255 21.71 1.30 5.66
C VAL A 255 21.10 1.65 7.01
N GLY A 256 21.79 1.32 8.11
CA GLY A 256 21.53 1.94 9.42
C GLY A 256 21.57 1.02 10.65
N GLY A 257 22.67 1.10 11.40
CA GLY A 257 22.68 1.11 12.87
C GLY A 257 22.48 -0.22 13.60
N GLN A 258 23.59 -0.90 13.91
CA GLN A 258 23.65 -2.00 14.86
C GLN A 258 23.35 -1.48 16.28
N ALA A 259 22.19 -1.84 16.85
CA ALA A 259 21.81 -1.46 18.21
C ALA A 259 22.48 -2.39 19.25
N THR A 260 23.19 -1.82 20.21
CA THR A 260 23.70 -2.54 21.38
C THR A 260 22.57 -2.86 22.37
N PRO A 261 22.57 -4.03 23.05
CA PRO A 261 21.55 -4.38 24.02
C PRO A 261 21.64 -3.50 25.29
N PRO A 262 20.53 -3.02 25.87
CA PRO A 262 20.56 -2.25 27.11
C PRO A 262 20.71 -3.16 28.34
N THR A 263 21.62 -2.76 29.23
CA THR A 263 21.80 -3.30 30.59
C THR A 263 20.58 -2.97 31.46
N PRO A 264 20.04 -3.92 32.25
CA PRO A 264 18.87 -3.67 33.09
C PRO A 264 19.25 -2.80 34.29
N THR A 265 18.72 -1.57 34.37
CA THR A 265 18.78 -0.74 35.57
C THR A 265 17.39 -0.56 36.15
N THR A 266 17.23 -0.97 37.41
CA THR A 266 16.04 -0.79 38.23
C THR A 266 15.84 0.69 38.55
N ILE A 267 14.67 1.26 38.23
CA ILE A 267 14.34 2.66 38.57
C ILE A 267 13.08 2.72 39.44
N GLN A 268 13.25 3.33 40.62
CA GLN A 268 12.19 3.82 41.49
C GLN A 268 11.54 5.07 40.90
N SER A 269 10.23 5.17 41.05
CA SER A 269 9.36 6.20 40.49
C SER A 269 9.47 7.55 41.21
N VAL A 270 9.94 8.57 40.47
CA VAL A 270 9.68 9.98 40.75
C VAL A 270 9.01 10.57 39.51
N ILE A 271 7.82 11.13 39.69
CA ILE A 271 6.98 11.66 38.62
C ILE A 271 7.53 13.03 38.21
N THR A 272 8.25 13.05 37.09
CA THR A 272 8.67 14.25 36.35
C THR A 272 7.74 14.41 35.13
N PRO A 273 7.38 15.62 34.68
CA PRO A 273 6.57 15.80 33.47
C PRO A 273 7.26 15.11 32.28
N ALA A 274 6.51 14.30 31.53
CA ALA A 274 7.05 13.54 30.42
C ALA A 274 7.68 14.48 29.37
N PRO A 275 8.94 14.27 28.96
CA PRO A 275 9.45 14.92 27.75
C PRO A 275 8.59 14.46 26.57
N THR A 276 8.29 15.38 25.64
CA THR A 276 7.61 15.09 24.37
C THR A 276 8.32 13.90 23.73
N SER A 277 7.63 12.76 23.64
CA SER A 277 8.21 11.54 23.10
C SER A 277 8.59 11.78 21.64
N VAL A 278 9.89 11.92 21.38
CA VAL A 278 10.39 12.06 20.02
C VAL A 278 10.08 10.76 19.27
N ILE A 279 9.14 10.82 18.32
CA ILE A 279 8.80 9.66 17.49
C ILE A 279 9.94 9.44 16.50
N HIS A 280 10.58 8.28 16.62
CA HIS A 280 11.62 7.80 15.72
C HIS A 280 11.04 6.75 14.77
N ILE A 281 10.70 7.18 13.55
CA ILE A 281 10.24 6.29 12.49
C ILE A 281 11.44 5.64 11.81
N ARG A 282 11.38 4.32 11.62
CA ARG A 282 12.42 3.54 10.93
C ARG A 282 11.89 3.05 9.57
N ASN A 283 12.74 3.10 8.55
CA ASN A 283 12.41 2.59 7.23
C ASN A 283 12.04 1.11 7.30
N GLY A 284 10.89 0.74 6.73
CA GLY A 284 10.40 -0.64 6.68
C GLY A 284 9.76 -1.15 7.97
N ASP A 285 9.83 -0.39 9.07
CA ASP A 285 9.22 -0.75 10.35
C ASP A 285 7.85 -0.07 10.52
N LEU A 286 6.79 -0.80 10.16
CA LEU A 286 5.41 -0.34 10.28
C LEU A 286 4.98 -0.06 11.73
N ASN A 287 5.67 -0.59 12.74
CA ASN A 287 5.31 -0.37 14.15
C ASN A 287 5.93 0.92 14.72
N SER A 288 6.90 1.50 14.01
CA SER A 288 7.52 2.77 14.40
C SER A 288 6.65 4.01 14.12
N TYR A 289 5.57 3.85 13.35
CA TYR A 289 4.62 4.91 13.03
C TYR A 289 3.59 5.13 14.15
N PRO A 290 3.12 6.38 14.37
CA PRO A 290 2.06 6.66 15.33
C PRO A 290 0.78 5.86 15.04
N LYS A 291 0.26 5.14 16.04
CA LYS A 291 -1.00 4.42 15.96
C LYS A 291 -1.84 4.68 17.21
N PRO A 292 -3.16 4.54 17.13
CA PRO A 292 -4.02 4.59 18.30
C PRO A 292 -3.63 3.51 19.31
N LYS A 293 -3.82 3.78 20.61
CA LYS A 293 -3.55 2.77 21.66
C LYS A 293 -4.41 1.52 21.48
N TYR A 294 -5.70 1.70 21.20
CA TYR A 294 -6.65 0.60 20.99
C TYR A 294 -6.97 0.48 19.50
N ASP A 295 -5.93 0.26 18.69
CA ASP A 295 -6.04 0.28 17.23
C ASP A 295 -6.88 -0.89 16.71
N THR A 296 -8.06 -0.62 16.19
CA THR A 296 -8.91 -1.60 15.50
C THR A 296 -8.73 -1.55 13.98
N GLY A 297 -8.06 -0.51 13.46
CA GLY A 297 -8.05 -0.15 12.05
C GLY A 297 -9.38 0.37 11.51
N ILE A 298 -10.41 0.53 12.35
CA ILE A 298 -11.70 1.13 11.93
C ILE A 298 -11.55 2.64 11.95
N GLY A 299 -11.81 3.30 10.84
CA GLY A 299 -11.82 4.76 10.76
C GLY A 299 -13.05 5.33 10.09
N MET A 300 -13.25 6.63 10.33
CA MET A 300 -14.35 7.42 9.76
C MET A 300 -13.80 8.68 9.10
N HIS A 301 -14.46 9.14 8.05
CA HIS A 301 -14.35 10.54 7.64
C HIS A 301 -15.38 11.36 8.44
N TRP A 302 -14.96 12.42 9.14
CA TRP A 302 -15.85 13.11 10.09
C TRP A 302 -17.00 13.88 9.40
N ALA A 303 -16.65 14.85 8.57
CA ALA A 303 -17.58 15.68 7.80
C ALA A 303 -16.90 16.11 6.50
N ALA A 304 -17.66 16.39 5.46
CA ALA A 304 -17.14 16.83 4.16
C ALA A 304 -16.81 18.33 4.12
N ASP A 305 -16.73 18.97 5.28
CA ASP A 305 -16.31 20.35 5.47
C ASP A 305 -15.50 20.54 6.75
N GLY A 306 -15.04 21.76 6.99
CA GLY A 306 -14.29 22.13 8.19
C GLY A 306 -15.14 22.31 9.47
N GLY A 307 -16.37 21.77 9.51
CA GLY A 307 -17.30 21.88 10.64
C GLY A 307 -16.88 21.02 11.83
N ASN A 308 -16.05 21.56 12.72
CA ASN A 308 -15.48 20.85 13.87
C ASN A 308 -16.12 21.27 15.21
N ASP A 309 -17.44 21.06 15.37
CA ASP A 309 -18.15 21.39 16.61
C ASP A 309 -17.74 20.44 17.76
N THR A 310 -17.22 21.02 18.84
CA THR A 310 -16.76 20.30 20.03
C THR A 310 -17.77 20.33 21.18
N SER A 311 -18.93 21.00 21.02
CA SER A 311 -19.95 21.14 22.08
C SER A 311 -20.49 19.80 22.57
N ASN A 312 -20.53 18.80 21.69
CA ASN A 312 -20.96 17.43 21.99
C ASN A 312 -19.82 16.41 21.98
N ALA A 313 -18.57 16.86 22.19
CA ALA A 313 -17.36 16.05 22.08
C ALA A 313 -17.44 14.69 22.80
N LYS A 314 -17.97 14.65 24.02
CA LYS A 314 -18.14 13.40 24.77
C LYS A 314 -19.05 12.40 24.05
N ASN A 315 -20.19 12.86 23.55
CA ASN A 315 -21.15 12.01 22.85
C ASN A 315 -20.57 11.54 21.51
N SER A 316 -19.86 12.41 20.79
CA SER A 316 -19.18 12.07 19.54
C SER A 316 -18.12 10.99 19.77
N VAL A 317 -17.20 11.21 20.72
CA VAL A 317 -16.13 10.26 21.06
C VAL A 317 -16.71 8.93 21.50
N CYS A 318 -17.69 8.91 22.40
CA CYS A 318 -18.22 7.64 22.89
C CYS A 318 -19.00 6.89 21.81
N THR A 319 -19.77 7.58 20.97
CA THR A 319 -20.46 6.94 19.84
C THR A 319 -19.46 6.27 18.88
N LEU A 320 -18.37 6.95 18.56
CA LEU A 320 -17.31 6.42 17.70
C LEU A 320 -16.60 5.23 18.37
N LYS A 321 -16.26 5.32 19.65
CA LYS A 321 -15.60 4.23 20.39
C LYS A 321 -16.49 3.01 20.55
N ASP A 322 -17.80 3.17 20.74
CA ASP A 322 -18.73 2.04 20.79
C ASP A 322 -18.71 1.25 19.48
N MET A 323 -18.60 1.94 18.34
CA MET A 323 -18.43 1.33 17.02
C MET A 323 -17.04 0.73 16.78
N GLY A 324 -16.08 0.97 17.68
CA GLY A 324 -14.71 0.50 17.56
C GLY A 324 -13.81 1.44 16.77
N VAL A 325 -14.27 2.64 16.41
CA VAL A 325 -13.47 3.60 15.63
C VAL A 325 -12.21 3.99 16.40
N SER A 326 -11.06 3.82 15.76
CA SER A 326 -9.74 4.21 16.27
C SER A 326 -9.04 5.25 15.39
N TRP A 327 -9.54 5.53 14.18
CA TRP A 327 -8.99 6.53 13.27
C TRP A 327 -10.05 7.54 12.82
N ILE A 328 -9.67 8.81 12.60
CA ILE A 328 -10.60 9.85 12.16
C ILE A 328 -9.94 10.82 11.17
N LYS A 329 -10.52 10.99 9.97
CA LYS A 329 -10.14 12.08 9.05
C LYS A 329 -10.93 13.34 9.37
N LEU A 330 -10.21 14.45 9.51
CA LEU A 330 -10.75 15.79 9.79
C LEU A 330 -10.32 16.76 8.70
N LEU A 331 -11.28 17.56 8.20
CA LEU A 331 -10.98 18.69 7.34
C LEU A 331 -10.67 19.92 8.18
N ALA A 332 -9.60 20.61 7.82
CA ALA A 332 -9.13 21.79 8.51
C ALA A 332 -8.79 22.91 7.51
N VAL A 333 -9.18 24.14 7.84
CA VAL A 333 -8.64 25.35 7.21
C VAL A 333 -7.74 25.99 8.26
N GLY A 334 -6.42 25.96 8.04
CA GLY A 334 -5.45 26.23 9.09
C GLY A 334 -5.70 25.38 10.36
N PRO A 335 -5.72 25.96 11.56
CA PRO A 335 -5.91 25.22 12.82
C PRO A 335 -7.39 24.94 13.16
N SER A 336 -8.34 25.08 12.23
CA SER A 336 -9.78 25.01 12.54
C SER A 336 -10.27 23.66 13.11
N ALA A 337 -9.51 22.57 12.93
CA ALA A 337 -9.82 21.25 13.48
C ALA A 337 -9.03 20.91 14.76
N LEU A 338 -8.13 21.79 15.22
CA LEU A 338 -7.15 21.48 16.27
C LEU A 338 -7.82 21.03 17.57
N ASP A 339 -8.87 21.71 18.03
CA ASP A 339 -9.54 21.36 19.28
C ASP A 339 -10.21 19.98 19.20
N LEU A 340 -10.90 19.69 18.09
CA LEU A 340 -11.51 18.37 17.87
C LEU A 340 -10.44 17.28 17.74
N ALA A 341 -9.37 17.53 16.99
CA ALA A 341 -8.27 16.59 16.81
C ALA A 341 -7.58 16.26 18.15
N LYS A 342 -7.36 17.27 19.01
CA LYS A 342 -6.83 17.06 20.37
C LYS A 342 -7.76 16.19 21.21
N ILE A 343 -9.06 16.45 21.18
CA ILE A 343 -10.06 15.65 21.89
C ILE A 343 -10.01 14.20 21.42
N MET A 344 -9.97 13.97 20.10
CA MET A 344 -9.89 12.63 19.50
C MET A 344 -8.60 11.92 19.93
N LYS A 345 -7.44 12.58 19.80
CA LYS A 345 -6.12 12.05 20.17
C LYS A 345 -6.06 11.66 21.65
N GLN A 346 -6.52 12.54 22.55
CA GLN A 346 -6.59 12.28 23.99
C GLN A 346 -7.51 11.12 24.36
N ASN A 347 -8.46 10.79 23.50
CA ASN A 347 -9.38 9.68 23.68
C ASN A 347 -9.00 8.42 22.89
N TYR A 348 -7.75 8.38 22.39
CA TYR A 348 -7.14 7.27 21.63
C TYR A 348 -7.78 7.01 20.27
N ILE A 349 -8.26 8.08 19.61
CA ILE A 349 -8.65 8.06 18.20
C ILE A 349 -7.59 8.89 17.43
N GLU A 350 -6.86 8.27 16.51
CA GLU A 350 -5.76 8.89 15.79
C GLU A 350 -6.28 9.80 14.66
N PRO A 351 -5.95 11.10 14.66
CA PRO A 351 -6.41 12.02 13.62
C PRO A 351 -5.54 11.98 12.36
N ILE A 352 -6.20 12.08 11.20
CA ILE A 352 -5.62 12.41 9.90
C ILE A 352 -6.18 13.78 9.50
N ILE A 353 -5.30 14.76 9.29
CA ILE A 353 -5.70 16.15 9.00
C ILE A 353 -5.59 16.41 7.50
N ARG A 354 -6.72 16.65 6.83
CA ARG A 354 -6.73 17.23 5.48
C ARG A 354 -6.73 18.75 5.61
N LEU A 355 -5.66 19.39 5.14
CA LEU A 355 -5.57 20.83 5.01
C LEU A 355 -6.42 21.26 3.80
N TYR A 356 -7.70 21.47 4.06
CA TYR A 356 -8.75 21.61 3.08
C TYR A 356 -8.65 22.94 2.33
N ARG A 357 -8.60 22.82 1.00
CA ARG A 357 -8.69 23.93 0.05
C ARG A 357 -9.66 23.50 -1.04
N TYR A 358 -10.56 24.38 -1.43
CA TYR A 358 -11.42 24.15 -2.59
C TYR A 358 -10.56 24.19 -3.85
N GLN A 359 -10.61 23.14 -4.68
CA GLN A 359 -9.80 23.01 -5.89
C GLN A 359 -8.30 23.25 -5.61
N PRO A 360 -7.64 22.39 -4.81
CA PRO A 360 -6.28 22.62 -4.36
C PRO A 360 -5.25 22.63 -5.50
N LEU A 361 -5.55 22.06 -6.66
CA LEU A 361 -4.57 21.89 -7.74
C LEU A 361 -4.70 22.97 -8.82
N PRO A 362 -3.57 23.51 -9.32
CA PRO A 362 -2.17 23.09 -9.08
C PRO A 362 -1.45 23.91 -7.98
N SER A 363 -2.18 24.41 -6.98
CA SER A 363 -1.67 25.35 -5.99
C SER A 363 -1.02 24.66 -4.77
N THR A 364 0.08 25.20 -4.26
CA THR A 364 0.74 24.74 -3.01
C THR A 364 0.09 25.30 -1.75
N MET A 365 0.31 24.66 -0.61
CA MET A 365 -0.26 25.10 0.68
C MET A 365 0.12 26.56 0.99
N PRO A 366 -0.85 27.40 1.39
CA PRO A 366 -0.56 28.74 1.86
C PRO A 366 0.07 28.71 3.26
N GLN A 367 0.77 29.79 3.63
CA GLN A 367 1.48 29.90 4.91
C GLN A 367 0.62 29.55 6.16
N PRO A 368 -0.66 29.94 6.28
CA PRO A 368 -1.48 29.55 7.43
C PRO A 368 -1.66 28.04 7.60
N ASP A 369 -1.71 27.28 6.51
CA ASP A 369 -1.81 25.82 6.55
C ASP A 369 -0.47 25.19 6.94
N ILE A 370 0.64 25.73 6.41
CA ILE A 370 2.01 25.33 6.80
C ILE A 370 2.24 25.57 8.30
N ASP A 371 1.81 26.71 8.83
CA ASP A 371 1.95 27.00 10.26
C ASP A 371 1.03 26.15 11.13
N ALA A 372 -0.16 25.81 10.64
CA ALA A 372 -1.07 24.92 11.33
C ALA A 372 -0.47 23.52 11.55
N VAL A 373 0.31 22.97 10.59
CA VAL A 373 1.03 21.69 10.77
C VAL A 373 1.83 21.69 12.07
N GLY A 374 2.58 22.76 12.34
CA GLY A 374 3.36 22.89 13.57
C GLY A 374 2.51 22.90 14.83
N GLU A 375 1.32 23.49 14.80
CA GLU A 375 0.40 23.49 15.94
C GLU A 375 -0.22 22.10 16.20
N TYR A 376 -0.56 21.35 15.15
CA TYR A 376 -1.00 19.96 15.29
C TYR A 376 0.12 19.05 15.83
N VAL A 377 1.34 19.18 15.31
CA VAL A 377 2.50 18.38 15.74
C VAL A 377 2.84 18.59 17.22
N LYS A 378 2.70 19.82 17.75
CA LYS A 378 2.85 20.12 19.19
C LYS A 378 1.84 19.38 20.08
N ASN A 379 0.77 18.85 19.50
CA ASN A 379 -0.30 18.13 20.18
C ASN A 379 -0.33 16.64 19.77
N ASP A 380 0.82 16.10 19.34
CA ASP A 380 1.01 14.70 18.96
C ASP A 380 0.13 14.22 17.79
N ILE A 381 -0.19 15.11 16.85
CA ILE A 381 -0.97 14.81 15.64
C ILE A 381 -0.05 14.95 14.43
N TYR A 382 0.12 13.86 13.67
CA TYR A 382 1.23 13.76 12.73
C TYR A 382 0.83 13.53 11.27
N TYR A 383 -0.39 13.09 10.94
CA TYR A 383 -0.75 12.72 9.57
C TYR A 383 -1.43 13.88 8.83
N PHE A 384 -0.87 14.30 7.69
CA PHE A 384 -1.36 15.45 6.93
C PHE A 384 -1.55 15.16 5.44
N GLU A 385 -2.73 15.48 4.92
CA GLU A 385 -3.07 15.46 3.50
C GLU A 385 -3.15 16.91 2.99
N SER A 386 -2.32 17.27 1.99
CA SER A 386 -2.26 18.65 1.46
C SER A 386 -3.14 18.88 0.23
N THR A 387 -3.55 17.81 -0.45
CA THR A 387 -4.34 17.82 -1.69
C THR A 387 -5.20 16.55 -1.78
N ASN A 388 -6.15 16.51 -2.72
CA ASN A 388 -7.14 15.44 -2.83
C ASN A 388 -7.45 15.12 -4.30
N GLU A 389 -7.70 13.84 -4.59
CA GLU A 389 -8.20 13.29 -5.86
C GLU A 389 -7.69 14.03 -7.11
N PRO A 390 -6.36 14.10 -7.33
CA PRO A 390 -5.79 14.80 -8.48
C PRO A 390 -6.22 14.23 -9.84
N ASN A 391 -6.82 13.04 -9.85
CA ASN A 391 -7.23 12.32 -11.04
C ASN A 391 -8.68 12.58 -11.48
N ILE A 392 -9.37 13.55 -10.87
CA ILE A 392 -10.73 14.00 -11.27
C ILE A 392 -10.79 15.51 -11.51
N ARG A 393 -11.83 15.99 -12.21
CA ARG A 393 -11.98 17.40 -12.59
C ARG A 393 -12.21 18.35 -11.42
N THR A 394 -13.01 17.93 -10.44
CA THR A 394 -13.53 18.81 -9.38
C THR A 394 -12.47 19.35 -8.43
N GLU A 395 -11.27 18.78 -8.41
CA GLU A 395 -10.15 19.18 -7.55
C GLU A 395 -9.17 20.14 -8.24
N TRP A 396 -9.40 20.46 -9.51
CA TRP A 396 -8.58 21.42 -10.28
C TRP A 396 -9.28 22.75 -10.37
N GLU A 397 -8.50 23.84 -10.29
CA GLU A 397 -9.00 25.20 -10.46
C GLU A 397 -9.83 25.31 -11.75
N ASN A 398 -11.05 25.85 -11.63
CA ASN A 398 -12.02 25.97 -12.72
C ASN A 398 -12.45 24.63 -13.35
N GLU A 399 -12.32 23.52 -12.61
CA GLU A 399 -12.61 22.15 -13.07
C GLU A 399 -11.77 21.71 -14.29
N ALA A 400 -10.62 22.35 -14.48
CA ALA A 400 -9.78 22.21 -15.66
C ALA A 400 -8.68 21.15 -15.45
N LEU A 401 -9.08 19.88 -15.29
CA LEU A 401 -8.14 18.75 -15.28
C LEU A 401 -7.33 18.71 -16.60
N PRO A 402 -5.99 18.77 -16.55
CA PRO A 402 -5.12 18.59 -17.71
C PRO A 402 -5.20 17.16 -18.27
N ASP A 403 -4.48 16.87 -19.36
CA ASP A 403 -4.23 15.48 -19.73
C ASP A 403 -3.54 14.72 -18.59
N CYS A 404 -3.72 13.40 -18.51
CA CYS A 404 -3.29 12.63 -17.33
C CYS A 404 -1.79 12.71 -17.04
N ASN A 405 -0.94 12.83 -18.07
CA ASN A 405 0.51 12.99 -17.87
C ASN A 405 0.83 14.36 -17.26
N SER A 406 0.21 15.42 -17.79
CA SER A 406 0.34 16.77 -17.23
C SER A 406 -0.24 16.86 -15.82
N ALA A 407 -1.35 16.15 -15.55
CA ALA A 407 -1.98 16.08 -14.24
C ALA A 407 -1.03 15.43 -13.21
N VAL A 408 -0.39 14.31 -13.54
CA VAL A 408 0.64 13.68 -12.69
C VAL A 408 1.78 14.65 -12.42
N ASN A 409 2.33 15.27 -13.47
CA ASN A 409 3.48 16.17 -13.35
C ASN A 409 3.17 17.36 -12.42
N GLN A 410 2.07 18.07 -12.66
CA GLN A 410 1.68 19.22 -11.84
C GLN A 410 1.32 18.83 -10.40
N THR A 411 0.68 17.67 -10.22
CA THR A 411 0.37 17.13 -8.89
C THR A 411 1.65 16.83 -8.12
N MET A 412 2.62 16.13 -8.73
CA MET A 412 3.87 15.80 -8.03
C MET A 412 4.73 17.03 -7.76
N GLN A 413 4.78 18.01 -8.67
CA GLN A 413 5.46 19.29 -8.43
C GLN A 413 4.87 20.06 -7.23
N THR A 414 3.56 19.97 -7.06
CA THR A 414 2.83 20.64 -5.97
C THR A 414 3.02 19.87 -4.67
N TRP A 415 2.72 18.58 -4.69
CA TRP A 415 2.76 17.71 -3.52
C TRP A 415 4.14 17.58 -2.90
N THR A 416 5.22 17.49 -3.69
CA THR A 416 6.58 17.37 -3.13
C THR A 416 7.02 18.60 -2.34
N LYS A 417 6.59 19.81 -2.75
CA LYS A 417 6.82 21.05 -1.99
C LYS A 417 6.03 21.05 -0.68
N ASP A 418 4.75 20.67 -0.75
CA ASP A 418 3.89 20.57 0.43
C ASP A 418 4.42 19.51 1.42
N ALA A 419 4.85 18.36 0.91
CA ALA A 419 5.42 17.27 1.69
C ALA A 419 6.70 17.71 2.42
N LEU A 420 7.58 18.45 1.74
CA LEU A 420 8.77 19.03 2.37
C LEU A 420 8.39 19.98 3.51
N HIS A 421 7.42 20.88 3.31
CA HIS A 421 6.96 21.79 4.36
C HIS A 421 6.36 21.04 5.57
N ILE A 422 5.58 19.99 5.33
CA ILE A 422 5.03 19.14 6.38
C ILE A 422 6.16 18.48 7.18
N GLN A 423 7.15 17.90 6.50
CA GLN A 423 8.30 17.24 7.14
C GLN A 423 9.16 18.21 7.95
N GLN A 424 9.42 19.42 7.43
CA GLN A 424 10.15 20.48 8.14
C GLN A 424 9.44 20.93 9.42
N LYS A 425 8.12 20.83 9.48
CA LYS A 425 7.31 21.12 10.68
C LYS A 425 7.15 19.89 11.59
N GLY A 426 7.73 18.74 11.24
CA GLY A 426 7.69 17.50 12.02
C GLY A 426 6.45 16.64 11.78
N GLY A 427 5.66 16.93 10.74
CA GLY A 427 4.52 16.13 10.32
C GLY A 427 4.90 15.07 9.28
N ILE A 428 4.00 14.10 9.09
CA ILE A 428 4.08 12.99 8.14
C ILE A 428 3.14 13.32 6.96
N PRO A 429 3.67 13.58 5.76
CA PRO A 429 2.85 13.88 4.60
C PRO A 429 2.25 12.59 4.01
N LEU A 430 0.96 12.65 3.69
CA LEU A 430 0.25 11.63 2.93
C LEU A 430 0.40 11.95 1.44
N PHE A 431 0.74 10.93 0.64
CA PHE A 431 0.60 10.98 -0.81
C PHE A 431 -0.85 11.34 -1.19
N PRO A 432 -1.12 12.07 -2.27
CA PRO A 432 -2.50 12.44 -2.64
C PRO A 432 -3.38 11.20 -2.83
N ALA A 433 -4.47 11.09 -2.06
CA ALA A 433 -5.43 10.03 -2.27
C ALA A 433 -6.09 10.17 -3.66
N LEU A 434 -6.09 9.10 -4.43
CA LEU A 434 -6.66 9.06 -5.78
C LEU A 434 -8.08 8.51 -5.73
N SER A 435 -8.96 9.06 -6.56
CA SER A 435 -10.35 8.61 -6.70
C SER A 435 -10.41 7.32 -7.52
N PRO A 436 -10.98 6.21 -7.01
CA PRO A 436 -11.22 5.02 -7.80
C PRO A 436 -12.09 5.31 -9.02
N GLY A 437 -11.67 4.86 -10.20
CA GLY A 437 -12.44 5.10 -11.43
C GLY A 437 -12.52 6.57 -11.85
N GLY A 438 -11.56 7.40 -11.41
CA GLY A 438 -11.45 8.79 -11.83
C GLY A 438 -11.24 8.97 -13.34
N VAL A 439 -11.25 10.23 -13.80
CA VAL A 439 -11.04 10.56 -15.22
C VAL A 439 -9.69 10.07 -15.71
N CYS A 440 -8.66 10.19 -14.86
CA CYS A 440 -7.41 9.48 -15.01
C CYS A 440 -7.45 8.21 -14.13
N ASP A 441 -7.09 7.07 -14.72
CA ASP A 441 -7.03 5.79 -14.01
C ASP A 441 -6.07 5.89 -12.82
N ASP A 442 -6.55 5.55 -11.63
CA ASP A 442 -5.83 5.79 -10.38
C ASP A 442 -4.58 4.89 -10.24
N VAL A 443 -4.63 3.66 -10.76
CA VAL A 443 -3.49 2.74 -10.74
C VAL A 443 -2.37 3.25 -11.64
N ASN A 444 -2.68 3.66 -12.87
CA ASN A 444 -1.70 4.24 -13.78
C ASN A 444 -1.19 5.58 -13.27
N PHE A 445 -2.06 6.44 -12.74
CA PHE A 445 -1.66 7.72 -12.13
C PHE A 445 -0.65 7.50 -10.99
N LEU A 446 -0.87 6.48 -10.15
CA LEU A 446 0.07 6.13 -9.08
C LEU A 446 1.42 5.63 -9.63
N ARG A 447 1.41 4.75 -10.64
CA ARG A 447 2.65 4.25 -11.29
C ARG A 447 3.44 5.39 -11.90
N ASP A 448 2.77 6.28 -12.62
CA ASP A 448 3.40 7.44 -13.26
C ASP A 448 3.90 8.45 -12.24
N SER A 449 3.21 8.59 -11.10
CA SER A 449 3.68 9.40 -9.97
C SER A 449 4.99 8.85 -9.39
N PHE A 450 5.10 7.54 -9.15
CA PHE A 450 6.35 6.94 -8.70
C PHE A 450 7.49 7.07 -9.74
N ASN A 451 7.19 6.94 -11.03
CA ASN A 451 8.15 7.18 -12.10
C ASN A 451 8.64 8.64 -12.10
N TRP A 452 7.73 9.59 -11.91
CA TRP A 452 8.07 11.00 -11.76
C TRP A 452 8.97 11.22 -10.54
N LEU A 453 8.62 10.65 -9.39
CA LEU A 453 9.38 10.80 -8.14
C LEU A 453 10.81 10.24 -8.26
N LYS A 454 10.97 9.10 -8.95
CA LYS A 454 12.29 8.50 -9.24
C LYS A 454 13.15 9.40 -10.12
N THR A 455 12.57 10.02 -11.14
CA THR A 455 13.30 10.73 -12.19
C THR A 455 13.56 12.20 -11.89
N ASN A 456 12.83 12.78 -10.93
CA ASN A 456 12.97 14.18 -10.54
C ASN A 456 13.78 14.34 -9.25
N THR A 457 14.44 15.49 -9.11
CA THR A 457 15.23 15.85 -7.93
C THR A 457 14.45 16.84 -7.06
N CYS A 458 14.43 16.60 -5.75
CA CYS A 458 13.80 17.45 -4.76
C CYS A 458 14.81 17.87 -3.68
N GLU A 459 14.56 19.03 -3.07
CA GLU A 459 15.11 19.34 -1.75
C GLU A 459 14.44 18.44 -0.70
N LEU A 460 15.25 17.94 0.22
CA LEU A 460 14.84 17.00 1.26
C LEU A 460 14.94 17.67 2.64
N ALA A 461 14.16 17.18 3.61
CA ALA A 461 14.05 17.85 4.91
C ALA A 461 15.37 17.93 5.69
N ASN A 462 16.31 17.03 5.41
CA ASN A 462 17.66 17.06 6.00
C ASN A 462 18.63 18.06 5.32
N GLY A 463 18.13 18.87 4.38
CA GLY A 463 18.90 19.88 3.64
C GLY A 463 19.67 19.34 2.43
N SER A 464 19.59 18.05 2.13
CA SER A 464 20.20 17.47 0.92
C SER A 464 19.27 17.57 -0.29
N ASN A 465 19.83 17.45 -1.49
CA ASN A 465 19.08 17.26 -2.73
C ASN A 465 19.23 15.81 -3.19
N GLY A 466 18.15 15.22 -3.69
CA GLY A 466 18.16 13.84 -4.19
C GLY A 466 16.89 13.52 -4.96
N SER A 467 16.73 12.26 -5.35
CA SER A 467 15.47 11.80 -5.94
C SER A 467 14.29 12.18 -5.05
N CYS A 468 13.20 12.68 -5.63
CA CYS A 468 11.99 12.99 -4.87
C CYS A 468 11.38 11.76 -4.18
N LEU A 469 11.73 10.55 -4.65
CA LEU A 469 11.37 9.29 -3.99
C LEU A 469 11.91 9.21 -2.55
N GLU A 470 13.00 9.91 -2.24
CA GLU A 470 13.60 9.96 -0.90
C GLU A 470 12.71 10.67 0.14
N LEU A 471 11.62 11.35 -0.27
CA LEU A 471 10.61 11.84 0.68
C LEU A 471 9.98 10.70 1.51
N PHE A 472 10.01 9.46 1.02
CA PHE A 472 9.56 8.25 1.73
C PHE A 472 10.66 7.63 2.62
N ASN A 473 11.85 8.22 2.68
CA ASN A 473 12.97 7.72 3.48
C ASN A 473 13.12 8.52 4.78
N ALA A 474 13.07 7.85 5.93
CA ALA A 474 13.15 8.47 7.25
C ALA A 474 14.43 9.32 7.44
N ASP A 475 15.58 8.87 6.93
CA ASP A 475 16.87 9.55 7.07
C ASP A 475 16.96 10.84 6.24
N LYS A 476 16.09 10.95 5.23
CA LYS A 476 16.01 12.08 4.32
C LYS A 476 14.90 13.06 4.67
N SER A 477 13.98 12.63 5.53
CA SER A 477 12.75 13.34 5.90
C SER A 477 12.72 13.78 7.37
N ASN A 478 13.88 13.93 8.02
CA ASN A 478 13.98 14.24 9.46
C ASN A 478 13.17 13.28 10.35
N GLY A 479 13.16 12.00 9.99
CA GLY A 479 12.40 10.96 10.69
C GLY A 479 10.88 11.07 10.49
N LYS A 480 10.43 11.70 9.41
CA LYS A 480 9.02 11.87 9.04
C LYS A 480 8.76 11.47 7.58
N PRO A 481 9.05 10.21 7.21
CA PRO A 481 8.88 9.76 5.83
C PRO A 481 7.43 9.88 5.39
N ALA A 482 7.21 10.22 4.13
CA ALA A 482 5.89 10.21 3.53
C ALA A 482 5.24 8.82 3.62
N VAL A 483 3.92 8.79 3.64
CA VAL A 483 3.09 7.58 3.65
C VAL A 483 2.06 7.64 2.54
N MET A 484 1.41 6.52 2.24
CA MET A 484 0.37 6.48 1.22
C MET A 484 -1.00 6.82 1.82
N SER A 485 -1.82 7.58 1.10
CA SER A 485 -3.27 7.57 1.33
C SER A 485 -4.06 7.13 0.11
N ILE A 486 -5.29 6.67 0.34
CA ILE A 486 -6.14 6.06 -0.67
C ILE A 486 -7.61 6.38 -0.41
N HIS A 487 -8.39 6.62 -1.46
CA HIS A 487 -9.83 6.51 -1.40
C HIS A 487 -10.21 5.09 -1.82
N ASN A 488 -10.77 4.33 -0.87
CA ASN A 488 -10.93 2.89 -0.99
C ASN A 488 -12.42 2.52 -0.99
N TYR A 489 -13.12 3.02 -2.00
CA TYR A 489 -14.54 2.76 -2.21
C TYR A 489 -14.77 1.36 -2.77
N ASN A 490 -15.76 0.68 -2.21
CA ASN A 490 -16.23 -0.61 -2.72
C ASN A 490 -17.23 -0.42 -3.87
N PHE A 491 -17.85 0.76 -3.94
CA PHE A 491 -19.03 1.01 -4.79
C PHE A 491 -20.13 -0.04 -4.52
N ASN A 492 -20.86 -0.46 -5.56
CA ASN A 492 -21.80 -1.57 -5.48
C ASN A 492 -21.21 -2.90 -5.95
N HIS A 493 -19.87 -3.02 -6.08
CA HIS A 493 -19.26 -4.28 -6.48
C HIS A 493 -19.61 -5.36 -5.45
N ASP A 494 -20.24 -6.43 -5.92
CA ASP A 494 -20.75 -7.49 -5.06
C ASP A 494 -19.60 -8.33 -4.54
N ASN A 495 -19.30 -8.10 -3.26
CA ASN A 495 -18.58 -9.05 -2.47
C ASN A 495 -19.51 -10.25 -2.20
N GLY A 496 -19.58 -11.28 -3.04
CA GLY A 496 -20.58 -12.35 -2.84
C GLY A 496 -20.60 -12.92 -1.40
N LYS A 497 -21.76 -13.35 -0.90
CA LYS A 497 -21.83 -14.10 0.37
C LYS A 497 -21.38 -15.55 0.16
N ASN A 498 -20.48 -16.01 1.01
CA ASN A 498 -20.16 -17.42 1.13
C ASN A 498 -21.34 -18.20 1.71
N GLY A 499 -21.32 -19.53 1.58
CA GLY A 499 -22.38 -20.41 2.10
C GLY A 499 -22.61 -20.31 3.62
N ASP A 500 -21.65 -19.75 4.36
CA ASP A 500 -21.74 -19.48 5.81
C ASP A 500 -22.23 -18.05 6.13
N GLY A 501 -22.56 -17.25 5.12
CA GLY A 501 -23.02 -15.88 5.25
C GLY A 501 -21.91 -14.82 5.37
N SER A 502 -20.64 -15.22 5.40
CA SER A 502 -19.50 -14.28 5.38
C SER A 502 -19.37 -13.60 4.01
N VAL A 503 -18.88 -12.36 4.01
CA VAL A 503 -18.66 -11.57 2.80
C VAL A 503 -17.33 -11.97 2.15
N SER A 504 -17.36 -12.36 0.87
CA SER A 504 -16.15 -12.59 0.06
C SER A 504 -15.83 -11.35 -0.74
N PHE A 505 -14.69 -10.71 -0.50
CA PHE A 505 -14.35 -9.47 -1.21
C PHE A 505 -14.15 -9.68 -2.71
N TYR A 506 -14.56 -8.69 -3.51
CA TYR A 506 -14.36 -8.65 -4.95
C TYR A 506 -12.85 -8.62 -5.29
N THR A 507 -12.44 -9.45 -6.25
CA THR A 507 -11.03 -9.65 -6.62
C THR A 507 -10.78 -9.62 -8.13
N GLU A 508 -11.79 -9.40 -8.98
CA GLU A 508 -11.57 -9.47 -10.44
C GLU A 508 -10.76 -8.28 -10.97
N ASP A 509 -10.83 -7.13 -10.30
CA ASP A 509 -9.98 -5.97 -10.58
C ASP A 509 -9.60 -5.21 -9.29
N SER A 510 -8.86 -4.11 -9.45
CA SER A 510 -8.43 -3.28 -8.32
C SER A 510 -9.51 -2.35 -7.76
N ASN A 511 -10.70 -2.28 -8.34
CA ASN A 511 -11.76 -1.35 -7.95
C ASN A 511 -12.70 -2.01 -6.93
N ALA A 512 -12.27 -2.10 -5.68
CA ALA A 512 -13.13 -2.42 -4.53
C ALA A 512 -12.31 -2.26 -3.24
N PHE A 513 -12.78 -2.88 -2.15
CA PHE A 513 -12.10 -2.90 -0.87
C PHE A 513 -10.62 -3.30 -0.95
N LEU A 514 -10.26 -4.29 -1.77
CA LEU A 514 -8.90 -4.83 -1.82
C LEU A 514 -7.91 -3.99 -2.66
N LYS A 515 -8.31 -2.82 -3.17
CA LYS A 515 -7.43 -1.93 -3.98
C LYS A 515 -6.10 -1.61 -3.30
N PHE A 516 -6.10 -1.48 -1.97
CA PHE A 516 -4.88 -1.24 -1.19
C PHE A 516 -3.77 -2.28 -1.44
N SER A 517 -4.12 -3.51 -1.83
CA SER A 517 -3.14 -4.56 -2.15
C SER A 517 -2.39 -4.24 -3.44
N THR A 518 -3.08 -3.76 -4.47
CA THR A 518 -2.49 -3.27 -5.73
C THR A 518 -1.59 -2.05 -5.47
N TYR A 519 -2.04 -1.11 -4.63
CA TYR A 519 -1.22 0.04 -4.25
C TYR A 519 0.04 -0.40 -3.52
N ASN A 520 -0.08 -1.35 -2.58
CA ASN A 520 1.06 -1.89 -1.86
C ASN A 520 2.04 -2.62 -2.79
N GLN A 521 1.56 -3.33 -3.81
CA GLN A 521 2.43 -3.92 -4.83
C GLN A 521 3.26 -2.84 -5.54
N ILE A 522 2.62 -1.77 -6.01
CA ILE A 522 3.32 -0.65 -6.67
C ILE A 522 4.33 -0.01 -5.71
N ILE A 523 3.96 0.21 -4.45
CA ILE A 523 4.84 0.74 -3.41
C ILE A 523 6.08 -0.16 -3.26
N ASN A 524 5.91 -1.48 -3.11
CA ASN A 524 7.04 -2.39 -2.96
C ASN A 524 7.93 -2.45 -4.20
N GLU A 525 7.36 -2.46 -5.40
CA GLU A 525 8.11 -2.39 -6.67
C GLU A 525 8.99 -1.12 -6.75
N ASN A 526 8.59 -0.03 -6.09
CA ASN A 526 9.28 1.25 -6.14
C ASN A 526 10.20 1.52 -4.94
N LEU A 527 9.85 1.02 -3.75
CA LEU A 527 10.55 1.32 -2.49
C LEU A 527 11.26 0.13 -1.87
N GLY A 528 11.04 -1.10 -2.38
CA GLY A 528 11.58 -2.34 -1.83
C GLY A 528 11.04 -2.70 -0.43
N ARG A 529 9.99 -2.03 0.04
CA ARG A 529 9.41 -2.21 1.37
C ARG A 529 7.95 -1.75 1.42
N ASN A 530 7.21 -2.26 2.40
CA ASN A 530 5.91 -1.73 2.76
C ASN A 530 6.07 -0.37 3.47
N ILE A 531 5.12 0.54 3.20
CA ILE A 531 4.89 1.75 3.98
C ILE A 531 3.43 1.76 4.46
N PRO A 532 3.06 2.56 5.46
CA PRO A 532 1.67 2.72 5.84
C PRO A 532 0.82 3.21 4.66
N ILE A 533 -0.33 2.58 4.48
CA ILE A 533 -1.42 3.02 3.61
C ILE A 533 -2.58 3.40 4.53
N LEU A 534 -2.99 4.66 4.49
CA LEU A 534 -4.13 5.16 5.26
C LEU A 534 -5.31 5.39 4.31
N ALA A 535 -6.42 4.69 4.51
CA ALA A 535 -7.64 5.10 3.82
C ALA A 535 -8.06 6.46 4.36
N THR A 536 -8.35 7.38 3.46
CA THR A 536 -8.86 8.70 3.83
C THR A 536 -10.32 8.86 3.45
N GLU A 537 -10.82 8.10 2.47
CA GLU A 537 -12.25 7.91 2.21
C GLU A 537 -12.49 6.46 1.78
N GLY A 538 -13.73 5.99 1.81
CA GLY A 538 -14.06 4.62 1.36
C GLY A 538 -15.33 4.05 1.95
N GLY A 539 -15.52 2.75 1.74
CA GLY A 539 -16.77 2.05 2.04
C GLY A 539 -17.74 2.10 0.87
N MET A 540 -19.04 2.09 1.18
CA MET A 540 -20.12 2.09 0.20
C MET A 540 -21.24 3.02 0.66
N HIS A 541 -22.07 3.47 -0.27
CA HIS A 541 -23.29 4.22 0.07
C HIS A 541 -24.53 3.39 -0.21
N VAL A 542 -25.52 3.56 0.66
CA VAL A 542 -26.87 3.06 0.40
C VAL A 542 -27.41 3.76 -0.85
N GLY A 543 -27.83 2.96 -1.83
CA GLY A 543 -28.29 3.42 -3.14
C GLY A 543 -27.23 3.41 -4.23
N ASP A 544 -25.96 3.07 -3.93
CA ASP A 544 -24.93 2.94 -4.97
C ASP A 544 -25.33 1.88 -6.00
N ASN A 545 -25.25 2.24 -7.28
CA ASN A 545 -25.39 1.34 -8.42
C ASN A 545 -24.52 1.75 -9.63
N PRO A 546 -23.25 2.17 -9.45
CA PRO A 546 -22.42 2.60 -10.58
C PRO A 546 -22.10 1.47 -11.56
N ASP A 547 -22.05 0.22 -11.10
CA ASP A 547 -21.87 -0.95 -11.96
C ASP A 547 -23.16 -1.78 -12.06
N PRO A 548 -23.86 -1.75 -13.21
CA PRO A 548 -25.15 -2.43 -13.38
C PRO A 548 -25.04 -3.96 -13.37
N ARG A 549 -23.84 -4.54 -13.35
CA ARG A 549 -23.64 -5.99 -13.16
C ARG A 549 -24.02 -6.45 -11.77
N PHE A 550 -23.99 -5.55 -10.79
CA PHE A 550 -24.24 -5.86 -9.39
C PHE A 550 -25.54 -5.20 -8.89
N PRO A 551 -26.18 -5.74 -7.85
CA PRO A 551 -27.35 -5.11 -7.25
C PRO A 551 -27.04 -3.71 -6.71
N THR A 552 -28.08 -2.90 -6.58
CA THR A 552 -28.00 -1.64 -5.83
C THR A 552 -27.73 -1.93 -4.36
N THR A 553 -26.81 -1.18 -3.74
CA THR A 553 -26.49 -1.32 -2.32
C THR A 553 -27.68 -0.93 -1.44
N ASP A 554 -28.25 -1.88 -0.71
CA ASP A 554 -29.28 -1.60 0.31
C ASP A 554 -28.68 -1.46 1.72
N ASN A 555 -29.52 -1.15 2.72
CA ASN A 555 -29.06 -1.00 4.11
C ASN A 555 -28.43 -2.27 4.69
N SER A 556 -28.95 -3.44 4.31
CA SER A 556 -28.46 -4.71 4.81
C SER A 556 -27.09 -5.04 4.22
N TRP A 557 -26.89 -4.72 2.94
CA TRP A 557 -25.63 -4.89 2.25
C TRP A 557 -24.58 -3.92 2.76
N HIS A 558 -24.97 -2.65 2.94
CA HIS A 558 -24.14 -1.65 3.59
C HIS A 558 -23.63 -2.11 4.97
N ARG A 559 -24.52 -2.67 5.80
CA ARG A 559 -24.14 -3.26 7.09
C ARG A 559 -23.16 -4.41 6.91
N ASP A 560 -23.50 -5.43 6.13
CA ASP A 560 -22.73 -6.68 6.07
C ASP A 560 -21.31 -6.44 5.57
N VAL A 561 -21.14 -5.60 4.54
CA VAL A 561 -19.80 -5.29 4.01
C VAL A 561 -19.01 -4.38 4.95
N SER A 562 -19.65 -3.41 5.61
CA SER A 562 -18.96 -2.58 6.62
C SER A 562 -18.43 -3.42 7.79
N ILE A 563 -19.19 -4.44 8.21
CA ILE A 563 -18.76 -5.40 9.24
C ILE A 563 -17.58 -6.21 8.73
N ALA A 564 -17.66 -6.78 7.53
CA ALA A 564 -16.58 -7.57 6.96
C ALA A 564 -15.28 -6.78 6.81
N MET A 565 -15.36 -5.52 6.34
CA MET A 565 -14.20 -4.63 6.25
C MET A 565 -13.60 -4.35 7.63
N SER A 566 -14.45 -4.17 8.65
CA SER A 566 -14.01 -3.94 10.04
C SER A 566 -13.36 -5.19 10.64
N GLU A 567 -13.89 -6.38 10.38
CA GLU A 567 -13.29 -7.64 10.79
C GLU A 567 -11.96 -7.89 10.09
N TYR A 568 -11.85 -7.57 8.79
CA TYR A 568 -10.60 -7.64 8.04
C TYR A 568 -9.51 -6.79 8.72
N GLN A 569 -9.85 -5.55 9.10
CA GLN A 569 -8.95 -4.65 9.82
C GLN A 569 -8.54 -5.20 11.19
N MET A 570 -9.52 -5.58 12.01
CA MET A 570 -9.27 -6.06 13.37
C MET A 570 -8.49 -7.38 13.40
N ASN A 571 -8.63 -8.22 12.38
CA ASN A 571 -7.84 -9.44 12.20
C ASN A 571 -6.43 -9.16 11.62
N ASN A 572 -6.09 -7.89 11.36
CA ASN A 572 -4.79 -7.43 10.87
C ASN A 572 -4.32 -8.16 9.61
N GLN A 573 -5.24 -8.47 8.68
CA GLN A 573 -4.93 -9.24 7.47
C GLN A 573 -3.96 -8.53 6.51
N ALA A 574 -3.89 -7.19 6.58
CA ALA A 574 -2.89 -6.37 5.88
C ALA A 574 -2.25 -5.36 6.84
N PRO A 575 -1.11 -5.70 7.49
CA PRO A 575 -0.48 -4.84 8.49
C PRO A 575 -0.04 -3.45 7.99
N TYR A 576 0.19 -3.31 6.69
CA TYR A 576 0.53 -2.05 6.03
C TYR A 576 -0.69 -1.16 5.76
N PHE A 577 -1.91 -1.71 5.75
CA PHE A 577 -3.14 -0.95 5.62
C PHE A 577 -3.63 -0.55 7.02
N PHE A 578 -3.36 0.69 7.43
CA PHE A 578 -3.53 1.15 8.82
C PHE A 578 -4.98 1.39 9.22
N ASN A 579 -5.83 1.75 8.27
CA ASN A 579 -7.24 1.97 8.57
C ASN A 579 -8.13 1.87 7.34
N THR A 580 -9.41 1.59 7.56
CA THR A 580 -10.50 2.08 6.70
C THR A 580 -10.87 3.51 7.08
N ALA A 581 -11.53 4.25 6.19
CA ALA A 581 -12.14 5.54 6.52
C ALA A 581 -13.52 5.63 5.87
N PHE A 582 -14.54 5.13 6.57
CA PHE A 582 -15.89 5.12 6.03
C PHE A 582 -16.40 6.55 5.79
N TRP A 583 -16.83 6.79 4.55
CA TRP A 583 -17.54 8.00 4.17
C TRP A 583 -19.05 7.79 4.42
N LEU A 584 -19.75 8.61 5.20
CA LEU A 584 -19.31 9.78 5.98
C LEU A 584 -19.95 9.74 7.36
N SER A 585 -19.28 10.20 8.42
CA SER A 585 -19.87 10.21 9.77
C SER A 585 -21.05 11.18 9.88
N MET A 586 -20.84 12.46 9.54
CA MET A 586 -21.79 13.55 9.77
C MET A 586 -22.08 14.33 8.48
N PRO A 587 -23.30 14.87 8.30
CA PRO A 587 -23.59 15.78 7.20
C PRO A 587 -22.94 17.14 7.44
N ASN A 588 -22.77 17.92 6.38
CA ASN A 588 -22.38 19.31 6.50
C ASN A 588 -23.49 20.12 7.20
N PRO A 589 -23.18 21.27 7.86
CA PRO A 589 -24.16 22.10 8.52
C PRO A 589 -25.27 22.63 7.60
N ASP A 590 -24.99 22.79 6.31
CA ASP A 590 -25.94 23.20 5.27
C ASP A 590 -26.81 22.05 4.73
N GLY A 591 -26.60 20.83 5.21
CA GLY A 591 -27.32 19.62 4.80
C GLY A 591 -26.71 18.90 3.60
N ASN A 592 -25.67 19.45 2.97
CA ASN A 592 -24.92 18.72 1.94
C ASN A 592 -24.33 17.43 2.52
N TRP A 593 -24.21 16.42 1.66
CA TRP A 593 -23.73 15.08 2.03
C TRP A 593 -24.61 14.33 3.04
N SER A 594 -25.81 14.83 3.37
CA SER A 594 -26.73 14.12 4.26
C SER A 594 -27.07 12.72 3.77
N ALA A 595 -27.19 12.51 2.45
CA ALA A 595 -27.47 11.18 1.90
C ALA A 595 -26.38 10.14 2.23
N ASN A 596 -25.12 10.56 2.43
CA ASN A 596 -24.01 9.66 2.73
C ASN A 596 -23.67 9.60 4.23
N ALA A 597 -24.23 10.50 5.03
CA ALA A 597 -23.92 10.58 6.46
C ALA A 597 -24.52 9.41 7.25
N TRP A 598 -23.72 8.83 8.13
CA TRP A 598 -24.11 7.72 8.99
C TRP A 598 -24.96 8.17 10.18
N PHE A 599 -24.80 9.43 10.57
CA PHE A 599 -25.50 10.07 11.68
C PHE A 599 -26.20 11.34 11.24
N ASN A 600 -27.26 11.71 11.96
CA ASN A 600 -27.80 13.06 11.94
C ASN A 600 -26.90 14.00 12.75
N ARG A 601 -27.13 15.32 12.66
CA ARG A 601 -26.34 16.33 13.40
C ARG A 601 -26.42 16.21 14.92
N ASP A 602 -27.46 15.56 15.44
CA ASP A 602 -27.64 15.26 16.86
C ASP A 602 -27.00 13.92 17.29
N LEU A 603 -26.23 13.28 16.40
CA LEU A 603 -25.60 11.97 16.56
C LEU A 603 -26.58 10.79 16.62
N SER A 604 -27.87 10.99 16.33
CA SER A 604 -28.78 9.87 16.13
C SER A 604 -28.41 9.11 14.84
N PRO A 605 -28.43 7.77 14.85
CA PRO A 605 -28.00 6.98 13.70
C PRO A 605 -28.99 7.08 12.54
N LYS A 606 -28.51 7.50 11.36
CA LYS A 606 -29.29 7.55 10.12
C LYS A 606 -29.36 6.18 9.43
N ILE A 607 -28.27 5.42 9.49
CA ILE A 607 -28.19 4.01 9.06
C ILE A 607 -28.09 3.08 10.27
N SER A 608 -29.20 3.01 11.01
CA SER A 608 -29.26 2.30 12.30
C SER A 608 -28.78 0.84 12.23
N GLU A 609 -29.05 0.12 11.14
CA GLU A 609 -28.60 -1.26 10.98
C GLU A 609 -27.07 -1.41 11.05
N THR A 610 -26.34 -0.59 10.30
CA THR A 610 -24.86 -0.62 10.28
C THR A 610 -24.27 -0.12 11.58
N VAL A 611 -24.76 1.00 12.10
CA VAL A 611 -24.25 1.57 13.37
C VAL A 611 -24.45 0.59 14.52
N ASN A 612 -25.65 -0.01 14.64
CA ASN A 612 -25.92 -0.97 15.72
C ASN A 612 -25.10 -2.26 15.56
N ALA A 613 -24.94 -2.76 14.33
CA ALA A 613 -24.10 -3.92 14.09
C ALA A 613 -22.64 -3.66 14.49
N LEU A 614 -22.08 -2.51 14.10
CA LEU A 614 -20.72 -2.14 14.49
C LEU A 614 -20.59 -1.97 16.00
N LYS A 615 -21.57 -1.36 16.67
CA LYS A 615 -21.56 -1.26 18.15
C LYS A 615 -21.55 -2.63 18.83
N ASN A 616 -22.32 -3.59 18.32
CA ASN A 616 -22.42 -4.94 18.85
C ASN A 616 -21.28 -5.87 18.42
N LEU A 617 -20.45 -5.47 17.45
CA LEU A 617 -19.32 -6.26 16.97
C LEU A 617 -18.30 -6.47 18.10
N ASN A 618 -17.79 -7.69 18.25
CA ASN A 618 -16.73 -7.99 19.21
C ASN A 618 -15.43 -7.30 18.78
N LYS A 619 -14.99 -6.28 19.53
CA LYS A 619 -13.83 -5.46 19.17
C LYS A 619 -12.54 -6.20 19.50
N LYS A 620 -11.66 -6.31 18.52
CA LYS A 620 -10.29 -6.80 18.67
C LYS A 620 -9.33 -5.71 18.22
N THR A 621 -8.26 -5.52 18.96
CA THR A 621 -7.19 -4.62 18.53
C THR A 621 -6.14 -5.37 17.73
N ARG A 622 -5.52 -4.64 16.81
CA ARG A 622 -4.45 -5.13 15.93
C ARG A 622 -3.11 -5.25 16.64
N ASN A 623 -2.96 -4.57 17.77
CA ASN A 623 -1.74 -4.55 18.59
C ASN A 623 -1.83 -5.42 19.86
N GLY A 624 -2.92 -6.18 20.02
CA GLY A 624 -3.10 -7.10 21.15
C GLY A 624 -3.59 -6.46 22.45
N GLU A 625 -3.75 -5.14 22.48
CA GLU A 625 -4.37 -4.43 23.61
C GLU A 625 -5.83 -4.87 23.83
N THR A 626 -6.29 -4.96 25.06
CA THR A 626 -7.71 -5.24 25.32
C THR A 626 -8.54 -4.00 24.98
N TYR A 627 -9.50 -4.13 24.06
CA TYR A 627 -10.42 -3.04 23.74
C TYR A 627 -11.34 -2.76 24.94
N PRO A 628 -11.51 -1.49 25.37
CA PRO A 628 -12.35 -1.18 26.52
C PRO A 628 -13.82 -1.59 26.31
N SER A 629 -14.43 -2.21 27.32
CA SER A 629 -15.85 -2.62 27.27
C SER A 629 -16.84 -1.45 27.38
N SER A 630 -16.36 -0.26 27.72
CA SER A 630 -17.18 0.96 27.82
C SER A 630 -16.35 2.20 27.51
N CYS A 631 -16.98 3.24 26.95
CA CYS A 631 -16.32 4.52 26.72
C CYS A 631 -15.95 5.23 28.04
N SER A 632 -14.66 5.33 28.34
CA SER A 632 -14.12 6.30 29.29
C SER A 632 -13.67 7.55 28.53
N PHE A 633 -14.48 8.62 28.62
CA PHE A 633 -14.13 9.91 28.03
C PHE A 633 -13.11 10.63 28.92
N VAL A 634 -11.96 10.97 28.34
CA VAL A 634 -10.95 11.80 28.97
C VAL A 634 -11.30 13.26 28.68
N THR A 635 -11.65 14.01 29.73
CA THR A 635 -11.85 15.46 29.61
C THR A 635 -10.49 16.12 29.41
N PRO A 636 -10.35 17.05 28.45
CA PRO A 636 -9.12 17.83 28.33
C PRO A 636 -8.82 18.49 29.69
N SER A 637 -7.64 18.24 30.26
CA SER A 637 -7.21 19.01 31.43
C SER A 637 -7.23 20.48 31.04
N PRO A 638 -7.85 21.38 31.83
CA PRO A 638 -7.78 22.80 31.56
C PRO A 638 -6.30 23.15 31.54
N THR A 639 -5.79 23.58 30.38
CA THR A 639 -4.46 24.14 30.27
C THR A 639 -4.38 25.22 31.33
N GLN A 640 -3.53 25.03 32.36
CA GLN A 640 -3.23 26.12 33.28
C GLN A 640 -2.76 27.27 32.41
N LYS A 641 -3.57 28.33 32.30
CA LYS A 641 -3.05 29.62 31.84
C LYS A 641 -1.83 29.88 32.71
N PRO A 642 -0.64 30.15 32.14
CA PRO A 642 0.51 30.50 32.95
C PRO A 642 0.06 31.63 33.87
N ASN A 643 0.20 31.40 35.17
CA ASN A 643 -0.16 32.35 36.19
C ASN A 643 0.75 33.56 35.96
N VAL A 644 0.22 34.61 35.30
CA VAL A 644 0.96 35.85 35.12
C VAL A 644 1.03 36.46 36.51
N SER A 645 2.13 36.17 37.19
CA SER A 645 2.52 36.87 38.41
C SER A 645 2.56 38.36 38.08
N PRO A 646 1.88 39.24 38.85
CA PRO A 646 1.90 40.66 38.58
C PRO A 646 3.33 41.17 38.68
N SER A 647 3.87 41.69 37.59
CA SER A 647 5.16 42.39 37.58
C SER A 647 5.10 43.61 38.50
N PRO A 648 6.22 43.94 39.19
CA PRO A 648 6.24 44.94 40.23
C PRO A 648 6.05 46.35 39.65
N THR A 649 5.29 47.12 40.42
CA THR A 649 4.91 48.52 40.20
C THR A 649 6.14 49.40 40.00
N LEU A 650 6.19 50.16 38.89
CA LEU A 650 7.06 51.33 38.77
C LEU A 650 6.23 52.60 38.89
N ASN A 651 6.69 53.49 39.77
CA ASN A 651 6.07 54.73 40.22
C ASN A 651 5.98 55.83 39.14
N PRO A 652 5.11 56.84 39.33
CA PRO A 652 4.66 57.79 38.31
C PRO A 652 5.47 59.10 38.30
N ARG A 653 5.72 59.67 37.10
CA ARG A 653 6.11 61.08 36.84
C ARG A 653 6.36 61.24 35.32
N ILE A 654 5.98 62.26 34.54
CA ILE A 654 5.36 63.59 34.66
C ILE A 654 4.66 63.87 33.31
N SER A 655 3.47 64.47 33.32
CA SER A 655 2.85 65.09 32.13
C SER A 655 3.49 66.43 31.76
N PRO A 656 3.48 66.77 30.46
CA PRO A 656 2.84 68.04 30.10
C PRO A 656 1.87 67.89 28.92
N SER A 657 0.74 68.60 29.02
CA SER A 657 -0.23 68.89 27.95
C SER A 657 0.13 70.20 27.21
N PRO A 658 -0.70 70.72 26.28
CA PRO A 658 -1.01 70.18 24.95
C PRO A 658 -0.92 71.27 23.85
N THR A 659 -0.81 70.88 22.56
CA THR A 659 -1.25 71.80 21.48
C THR A 659 -1.67 71.10 20.18
N SER A 660 -2.85 71.52 19.70
CA SER A 660 -3.25 71.71 18.29
C SER A 660 -3.55 70.51 17.38
N THR A 661 -4.85 70.14 17.36
CA THR A 661 -5.78 70.04 16.20
C THR A 661 -5.25 69.77 14.78
N THR A 662 -5.76 68.70 14.12
CA THR A 662 -6.56 68.69 12.85
C THR A 662 -6.93 67.22 12.48
N PRO A 663 -8.11 66.90 11.89
CA PRO A 663 -8.73 65.56 12.01
C PRO A 663 -8.48 64.62 10.82
N ALA A 664 -8.35 63.32 11.12
CA ALA A 664 -8.36 62.22 10.16
C ALA A 664 -9.81 61.71 9.89
N PRO A 665 -10.13 61.26 8.66
CA PRO A 665 -11.50 60.95 8.25
C PRO A 665 -12.02 59.61 8.79
N ARG A 666 -13.34 59.59 9.04
CA ARG A 666 -14.14 58.48 9.57
C ARG A 666 -14.10 57.24 8.66
N ARG A 667 -13.93 56.09 9.32
CA ARG A 667 -14.17 54.73 8.81
C ARG A 667 -15.68 54.46 8.73
N PRO A 668 -16.24 53.93 7.62
CA PRO A 668 -17.63 53.47 7.60
C PRO A 668 -17.77 52.05 8.18
N SER A 669 -18.86 51.85 8.93
CA SER A 669 -19.37 50.57 9.45
C SER A 669 -19.82 49.62 8.32
N PRO A 670 -19.90 48.29 8.59
CA PRO A 670 -20.13 47.29 7.55
C PRO A 670 -21.62 47.14 7.18
N THR A 671 -21.90 47.13 5.87
CA THR A 671 -23.21 46.80 5.27
C THR A 671 -23.31 45.30 4.90
N PRO A 672 -24.52 44.72 4.86
CA PRO A 672 -24.74 43.27 4.84
C PRO A 672 -24.71 42.65 3.43
N ARG A 673 -24.46 41.32 3.40
CA ARG A 673 -24.34 40.47 2.20
C ARG A 673 -25.57 40.55 1.27
N PRO A 674 -25.38 40.54 -0.07
CA PRO A 674 -26.47 40.34 -1.01
C PRO A 674 -26.72 38.85 -1.30
N LYS A 675 -28.01 38.52 -1.44
CA LYS A 675 -28.56 37.22 -1.84
C LYS A 675 -28.40 36.97 -3.35
N LYS A 676 -28.28 35.69 -3.70
CA LYS A 676 -28.62 34.98 -4.97
C LYS A 676 -28.95 35.87 -6.19
N ILE A 677 -28.11 35.79 -7.21
CA ILE A 677 -28.46 36.18 -8.59
C ILE A 677 -28.55 34.91 -9.44
N ILE A 678 -29.73 34.75 -10.04
CA ILE A 678 -30.10 33.77 -11.07
C ILE A 678 -29.39 34.19 -12.37
N ARG A 679 -28.67 33.27 -13.03
CA ARG A 679 -28.03 33.54 -14.32
C ARG A 679 -29.09 33.64 -15.42
N ASN A 680 -29.28 34.85 -15.95
CA ASN A 680 -29.76 35.07 -17.30
C ASN A 680 -28.58 34.99 -18.26
N TYR A 681 -28.76 34.26 -19.37
CA TYR A 681 -27.77 34.16 -20.45
C TYR A 681 -27.60 35.52 -21.13
N VAL A 682 -26.34 35.98 -21.22
CA VAL A 682 -25.93 37.07 -22.11
C VAL A 682 -24.90 36.48 -23.07
N ALA A 683 -25.26 36.47 -24.35
CA ALA A 683 -24.37 36.11 -25.44
C ALA A 683 -23.38 37.26 -25.70
N PHE A 684 -22.10 36.94 -25.87
CA PHE A 684 -21.09 37.85 -26.41
C PHE A 684 -20.60 37.34 -27.79
N PRO A 685 -20.29 38.23 -28.73
CA PRO A 685 -20.07 37.90 -30.14
C PRO A 685 -18.66 37.35 -30.42
N CYS A 686 -18.57 36.43 -31.38
CA CYS A 686 -17.31 35.96 -31.98
C CYS A 686 -16.65 37.07 -32.82
N PRO A 687 -15.31 37.19 -32.81
CA PRO A 687 -14.60 38.06 -33.73
C PRO A 687 -14.50 37.43 -35.13
N THR A 688 -14.81 38.23 -36.15
CA THR A 688 -14.63 37.93 -37.57
C THR A 688 -13.16 38.03 -37.98
N ILE A 689 -12.65 37.01 -38.70
CA ILE A 689 -11.43 37.10 -39.51
C ILE A 689 -11.85 36.91 -40.99
N PRO A 690 -11.47 37.79 -41.92
CA PRO A 690 -11.85 37.70 -43.32
C PRO A 690 -10.91 36.77 -44.11
N SER A 691 -11.43 36.21 -45.21
CA SER A 691 -10.74 35.46 -46.27
C SER A 691 -10.59 33.93 -46.09
N LEU A 692 -11.65 33.21 -46.46
CA LEU A 692 -11.66 32.17 -47.51
C LEU A 692 -13.03 31.50 -47.44
N GLY A 693 -13.86 31.77 -48.44
CA GLY A 693 -15.23 31.29 -48.50
C GLY A 693 -15.28 29.78 -48.68
N LEU A 694 -15.83 29.09 -47.69
CA LEU A 694 -16.50 27.80 -47.84
C LEU A 694 -17.48 27.61 -46.68
N GLN A 695 -18.78 27.70 -47.00
CA GLN A 695 -19.88 27.32 -46.12
C GLN A 695 -20.00 25.80 -46.08
N LEU A 696 -19.82 25.19 -44.90
CA LEU A 696 -20.37 23.88 -44.57
C LEU A 696 -21.07 24.01 -43.21
N GLY A 697 -22.35 23.64 -43.20
CA GLY A 697 -23.28 23.87 -42.09
C GLY A 697 -22.96 23.07 -40.84
N CYS A 698 -23.17 23.69 -39.68
CA CYS A 698 -23.21 23.01 -38.40
C CYS A 698 -24.54 22.25 -38.25
N ILE A 699 -24.45 20.92 -38.17
CA ILE A 699 -25.52 20.06 -37.65
C ILE A 699 -25.30 19.94 -36.13
N ILE A 700 -26.26 20.41 -35.34
CA ILE A 700 -26.29 20.23 -33.89
C ILE A 700 -26.97 18.88 -33.61
N PHE A 701 -26.21 17.90 -33.11
CA PHE A 701 -26.80 16.76 -32.41
C PHE A 701 -26.88 17.11 -30.92
N ALA A 702 -28.10 17.24 -30.42
CA ALA A 702 -28.38 17.22 -28.99
C ALA A 702 -28.54 15.76 -28.55
N THR A 703 -27.75 15.31 -27.58
CA THR A 703 -28.00 14.08 -26.82
C THR A 703 -28.36 14.43 -25.38
N PRO A 704 -29.35 13.75 -24.77
CA PRO A 704 -29.77 14.00 -23.40
C PRO A 704 -28.81 13.33 -22.41
N THR A 705 -28.53 14.02 -21.32
CA THR A 705 -27.86 13.50 -20.12
C THR A 705 -28.73 12.46 -19.40
N PRO A 706 -28.17 11.33 -18.92
CA PRO A 706 -28.84 10.50 -17.93
C PRO A 706 -28.54 10.98 -16.50
N ARG A 707 -29.52 10.69 -15.64
CA ARG A 707 -29.60 10.97 -14.20
C ARG A 707 -28.63 10.14 -13.38
#